data_AF-A0A2Z4PPR6-F1
#
_entry.id   AF-A0A2Z4PPR6-F1
#
_cell.length_a   1.000
_cell.length_b   1.000
_cell.length_c   1.000
_cell.angle_alpha   90.00
_cell.angle_beta   90.00
_cell.angle_gamma   90.00
#
_symmetry.space_group_name_H-M   'P 1'
#
loop_
_entity.id
_entity.type
_entity.pdbx_description
1 polymer ?
#
loop_
_entity_poly.entity_id
_entity_poly.type
_entity_poly.pdbx_seq_one_letter_code
_entity_poly.pdbx_strand_id
1 'polypeptide(L)'
;MNNAIQEDRVRITSIPYSSSSLAIFSGVPLEKDSYKTTSGKYYVTIKANPESIPVQPAIGQYWTVKGVRRIEEAATGDYVMLQHIYEAPDYVECTLPESGEQLIQFLAKEKTFRGIGEVKARALWALLGNSFHSTLQTDTLEARNRLKGVLSDDSIDALYEGYEKYKNLKHTNWMTLRGIPVSIQQRLLKFHDDKSVDAIQDNPYLLCGFGMSFDDVEGLIKKWTFEIAVDDQRRLSAALEFALRKQVEKGHTYTKREELVPVLKKLLKSNDLVASACKAGHDKAQFLLNNDTLTYHPTAQLLMESTVAKRLLTMADIEGLYDRKTSQAYRAALKELPYDLTAKQKEAVGTCLDNAIACITGGAGTGKTTVLRTALRAFSLMGYAIHAVALSGRAAMRLHESIGFTTMTIAGFLRNPPLDSTGSEKNLLVVDEASMVDLPTMYRIVTHIHPSVRIVLTGDPDQLPPIGCGKVLADIVHSKRITNTMLDIVKRQEGSTGIPEYSKLINQGEIPPRLSTASIFFHEANKSEITNRCCRLYCGSPENSRIIAPTRNMVSEINNKVQSAVNGHGEMLRFTIHSEEFFLNLRLNDAVLFTKNLYHRGIQNGSLGVLSGVEPEENDTDELAETYFGDVTLDTGDRIQITQDVLDCMELGYAITLHKAQGSQFPRVIIALSKGRIVDRAWLYTAITRAESEIHIVGSLEDFIAITAATSNASRRNSYLEKLLSVYD
;
A
#
# COMPACT_ATOMS: atom_id res chain seq x y z
N MET A 1 37.19 -27.21 -4.63
CA MET A 1 37.56 -26.52 -3.38
C MET A 1 36.50 -26.87 -2.35
N ASN A 2 36.90 -27.32 -1.16
CA ASN A 2 35.98 -27.66 -0.08
C ASN A 2 35.15 -26.43 0.29
N ASN A 3 33.85 -26.46 0.00
CA ASN A 3 32.88 -25.51 0.57
C ASN A 3 32.66 -25.86 2.06
N ALA A 4 33.70 -25.71 2.87
CA ALA A 4 33.58 -25.89 4.30
C ALA A 4 32.78 -24.70 4.85
N ILE A 5 31.63 -25.00 5.46
CA ILE A 5 30.83 -24.01 6.19
C ILE A 5 31.72 -23.38 7.26
N GLN A 6 31.84 -22.05 7.22
CA GLN A 6 32.60 -21.27 8.19
C GLN A 6 31.64 -20.56 9.14
N GLU A 7 32.15 -20.16 10.30
CA GLU A 7 31.42 -19.40 11.31
C GLU A 7 32.28 -18.21 11.75
N ASP A 8 31.70 -17.01 11.76
CA ASP A 8 32.32 -15.81 12.28
C ASP A 8 31.33 -15.09 13.24
N ARG A 9 31.84 -14.59 14.37
CA ARG A 9 31.13 -13.65 15.25
C ARG A 9 31.64 -12.25 14.96
N VAL A 10 30.76 -11.28 14.78
CA VAL A 10 31.10 -9.98 14.19
C VAL A 10 30.39 -8.86 14.95
N ARG A 11 31.12 -7.78 15.26
CA ARG A 11 30.52 -6.52 15.69
C ARG A 11 30.39 -5.58 14.50
N ILE A 12 29.18 -5.15 14.19
CA ILE A 12 28.89 -4.31 13.01
C ILE A 12 29.50 -2.92 13.18
N THR A 13 30.26 -2.49 12.19
CA THR A 13 30.91 -1.16 12.16
C THR A 13 30.44 -0.32 10.97
N SER A 14 29.88 -0.94 9.92
CA SER A 14 29.41 -0.23 8.73
C SER A 14 28.19 -0.93 8.12
N ILE A 15 27.28 -0.15 7.55
CA ILE A 15 26.11 -0.62 6.80
C ILE A 15 26.11 0.15 5.48
N PRO A 16 26.94 -0.26 4.50
CA PRO A 16 27.09 0.49 3.26
C PRO A 16 25.83 0.49 2.39
N TYR A 17 24.96 -0.52 2.53
CA TYR A 17 23.76 -0.61 1.72
C TYR A 17 22.64 -1.32 2.46
N SER A 18 21.43 -0.75 2.42
CA SER A 18 20.22 -1.42 2.89
C SER A 18 19.05 -1.03 2.02
N SER A 19 18.39 -2.02 1.42
CA SER A 19 17.19 -1.89 0.60
C SER A 19 16.14 -2.92 1.04
N SER A 20 15.00 -2.98 0.37
CA SER A 20 14.00 -4.02 0.61
C SER A 20 14.43 -5.43 0.18
N SER A 21 15.42 -5.56 -0.70
CA SER A 21 15.82 -6.86 -1.29
C SER A 21 17.20 -7.32 -0.84
N LEU A 22 18.04 -6.41 -0.36
CA LEU A 22 19.41 -6.69 0.00
C LEU A 22 19.87 -5.73 1.10
N ALA A 23 20.42 -6.30 2.16
CA ALA A 23 21.18 -5.61 3.19
C ALA A 23 22.64 -6.06 3.11
N ILE A 24 23.55 -5.09 3.04
CA ILE A 24 24.99 -5.28 3.12
C ILE A 24 25.47 -4.58 4.38
N PHE A 25 26.06 -5.34 5.28
CA PHE A 25 26.62 -4.81 6.52
C PHE A 25 27.94 -5.50 6.82
N SER A 26 28.87 -4.74 7.38
CA SER A 26 30.22 -5.17 7.63
C SER A 26 30.65 -4.86 9.05
N GLY A 27 31.56 -5.67 9.57
CA GLY A 27 32.03 -5.53 10.93
C GLY A 27 33.35 -6.22 11.20
N VAL A 28 33.84 -5.99 12.42
CA VAL A 28 35.09 -6.57 12.89
C VAL A 28 34.82 -7.92 13.56
N PRO A 29 35.64 -8.95 13.28
CA PRO A 29 35.48 -10.26 13.89
C PRO A 29 35.79 -10.20 15.39
N LEU A 30 35.08 -11.01 16.18
CA LEU A 30 35.23 -11.12 17.63
C LEU A 30 35.79 -12.49 18.02
N GLU A 31 36.65 -12.52 19.02
CA GLU A 31 37.08 -13.77 19.66
C GLU A 31 35.89 -14.48 20.32
N LYS A 32 35.95 -15.82 20.36
CA LYS A 32 34.91 -16.64 21.00
C LYS A 32 34.78 -16.24 22.47
N ASP A 33 33.60 -15.78 22.86
CA ASP A 33 33.24 -15.33 24.21
C ASP A 33 34.07 -14.15 24.74
N SER A 34 34.57 -13.30 23.83
CA SER A 34 35.39 -12.13 24.15
C SER A 34 34.92 -10.89 23.37
N TYR A 35 35.16 -9.70 23.92
CA TYR A 35 34.91 -8.43 23.24
C TYR A 35 36.11 -8.00 22.35
N LYS A 36 37.23 -8.74 22.46
CA LYS A 36 38.46 -8.45 21.72
C LYS A 36 38.30 -8.90 20.28
N THR A 37 38.85 -8.09 19.37
CA THR A 37 38.87 -8.40 17.95
C THR A 37 39.85 -9.53 17.69
N THR A 38 39.42 -10.55 16.94
CA THR A 38 40.21 -11.77 16.65
C THR A 38 41.47 -11.45 15.84
N SER A 39 41.42 -10.40 15.03
CA SER A 39 42.55 -9.89 14.26
C SER A 39 42.21 -8.52 13.65
N GLY A 40 43.17 -7.59 13.62
CA GLY A 40 43.07 -6.39 12.80
C GLY A 40 43.37 -6.62 11.30
N LYS A 41 43.47 -7.89 10.85
CA LYS A 41 43.89 -8.25 9.49
C LYS A 41 42.71 -8.52 8.53
N TYR A 42 41.49 -8.66 9.03
CA TYR A 42 40.32 -8.90 8.19
C TYR A 42 39.04 -8.33 8.79
N TYR A 43 38.05 -8.07 7.94
CA TYR A 43 36.69 -7.71 8.32
C TYR A 43 35.69 -8.63 7.61
N VAL A 44 34.50 -8.75 8.19
CA VAL A 44 33.44 -9.62 7.68
C VAL A 44 32.36 -8.77 7.05
N THR A 45 31.93 -9.12 5.84
CA THR A 45 30.80 -8.54 5.12
C THR A 45 29.71 -9.59 4.96
N ILE A 46 28.50 -9.23 5.35
CA ILE A 46 27.31 -10.07 5.23
C ILE A 46 26.39 -9.41 4.22
N LYS A 47 26.05 -10.15 3.16
CA LYS A 47 25.06 -9.79 2.15
C LYS A 47 23.87 -10.72 2.31
N ALA A 48 22.76 -10.21 2.83
CA ALA A 48 21.58 -11.01 3.14
C ALA A 48 20.29 -10.32 2.68
N ASN A 49 19.25 -11.12 2.44
CA ASN A 49 17.91 -10.58 2.23
C ASN A 49 17.39 -10.05 3.59
N PRO A 50 16.85 -8.82 3.66
CA PRO A 50 16.29 -8.29 4.91
C PRO A 50 15.19 -9.15 5.54
N GLU A 51 14.45 -9.94 4.75
CA GLU A 51 13.43 -10.87 5.26
C GLU A 51 14.02 -12.16 5.87
N SER A 52 15.32 -12.41 5.70
CA SER A 52 16.01 -13.61 6.20
C SER A 52 16.90 -13.36 7.43
N ILE A 53 16.90 -12.14 7.98
CA ILE A 53 17.70 -11.77 9.16
C ILE A 53 16.79 -11.31 10.30
N PRO A 54 17.10 -11.57 11.58
CA PRO A 54 16.15 -11.38 12.68
C PRO A 54 15.74 -9.93 12.92
N VAL A 55 16.63 -8.98 12.65
CA VAL A 55 16.42 -7.54 12.84
C VAL A 55 17.14 -6.76 11.74
N GLN A 56 16.74 -5.50 11.54
CA GLN A 56 17.49 -4.60 10.68
C GLN A 56 18.90 -4.37 11.26
N PRO A 57 19.96 -4.45 10.45
CA PRO A 57 21.32 -4.22 10.93
C PRO A 57 21.47 -2.81 11.49
N ALA A 58 22.20 -2.68 12.59
CA ALA A 58 22.60 -1.40 13.18
C ALA A 58 24.06 -1.46 13.61
N ILE A 59 24.75 -0.31 13.52
CA ILE A 59 26.14 -0.18 13.96
C ILE A 59 26.23 -0.48 15.47
N GLY A 60 27.19 -1.32 15.86
CA GLY A 60 27.41 -1.76 17.23
C GLY A 60 26.77 -3.11 17.56
N GLN A 61 25.84 -3.62 16.74
CA GLN A 61 25.23 -4.92 16.97
C GLN A 61 26.23 -6.07 16.84
N TYR A 62 25.92 -7.17 17.52
CA TYR A 62 26.71 -8.40 17.53
C TYR A 62 25.96 -9.48 16.74
N TRP A 63 26.62 -10.01 15.73
CA TRP A 63 26.05 -10.97 14.80
C TRP A 63 26.92 -12.22 14.72
N THR A 64 26.27 -13.38 14.66
CA THR A 64 26.90 -14.65 14.34
C THR A 64 26.44 -15.05 12.94
N VAL A 65 27.36 -15.31 12.04
CA VAL A 65 27.08 -15.75 10.67
C VAL A 65 27.73 -17.10 10.39
N LYS A 66 27.01 -18.00 9.74
CA LYS A 66 27.57 -19.25 9.20
C LYS A 66 27.16 -19.45 7.75
N GLY A 67 28.10 -19.94 6.94
CA GLY A 67 27.84 -20.29 5.56
C GLY A 67 29.11 -20.45 4.74
N VAL A 68 28.94 -20.47 3.42
CA VAL A 68 30.06 -20.45 2.47
C VAL A 68 30.66 -19.04 2.47
N ARG A 69 31.97 -18.97 2.76
CA ARG A 69 32.73 -17.72 2.84
C ARG A 69 33.62 -17.54 1.62
N ARG A 70 33.53 -16.38 0.96
CA ARG A 70 34.48 -15.91 -0.05
C ARG A 70 35.47 -14.93 0.60
N ILE A 71 36.74 -14.97 0.20
CA ILE A 71 37.77 -14.07 0.72
C ILE A 71 38.32 -13.23 -0.43
N GLU A 72 38.39 -11.92 -0.24
CA GLU A 72 38.94 -10.97 -1.20
C GLU A 72 39.95 -10.04 -0.52
N GLU A 73 40.88 -9.48 -1.29
CA GLU A 73 41.77 -8.42 -0.80
C GLU A 73 41.11 -7.07 -1.05
N ALA A 74 40.92 -6.29 0.02
CA ALA A 74 40.34 -4.97 -0.05
C ALA A 74 41.36 -3.91 0.40
N ALA A 75 41.68 -2.98 -0.49
CA ALA A 75 42.52 -1.83 -0.17
C ALA A 75 41.73 -0.87 0.73
N THR A 76 42.22 -0.63 1.95
CA THR A 76 41.61 0.31 2.89
C THR A 76 42.67 1.34 3.31
N GLY A 77 42.76 2.46 2.59
CA GLY A 77 43.83 3.44 2.75
C GLY A 77 45.19 2.85 2.37
N ASP A 78 46.20 2.99 3.25
CA ASP A 78 47.58 2.51 3.03
C ASP A 78 47.78 1.01 3.34
N TYR A 79 46.72 0.28 3.69
CA TYR A 79 46.79 -1.13 4.11
C TYR A 79 45.85 -2.03 3.27
N VAL A 80 46.30 -3.26 2.99
CA VAL A 80 45.48 -4.32 2.41
C VAL A 80 44.90 -5.14 3.55
N MET A 81 43.57 -5.18 3.66
CA MET A 81 42.85 -6.07 4.57
C MET A 81 42.15 -7.18 3.81
N LEU A 82 41.99 -8.34 4.44
CA LEU A 82 41.17 -9.41 3.89
C LEU A 82 39.69 -9.13 4.18
N GLN A 83 38.85 -9.26 3.16
CA GLN A 83 37.40 -9.16 3.26
C GLN A 83 36.79 -10.55 3.22
N HIS A 84 36.11 -10.94 4.29
CA HIS A 84 35.39 -12.20 4.40
C HIS A 84 33.91 -11.98 4.06
N ILE A 85 33.49 -12.40 2.87
CA ILE A 85 32.14 -12.15 2.34
C ILE A 85 31.28 -13.40 2.51
N TYR A 86 30.14 -13.23 3.18
CA TYR A 86 29.05 -14.20 3.24
C TYR A 86 27.89 -13.69 2.39
N GLU A 87 27.62 -14.37 1.27
CA GLU A 87 26.48 -14.07 0.40
C GLU A 87 25.38 -15.11 0.63
N ALA A 88 24.19 -14.65 1.03
CA ALA A 88 23.06 -15.52 1.41
C ALA A 88 23.45 -16.63 2.42
N PRO A 89 23.99 -16.26 3.60
CA PRO A 89 24.46 -17.21 4.61
C PRO A 89 23.36 -18.21 5.05
N ASP A 90 23.78 -19.43 5.39
CA ASP A 90 22.92 -20.51 5.88
C ASP A 90 22.34 -20.21 7.27
N TYR A 91 23.07 -19.46 8.08
CA TYR A 91 22.68 -19.08 9.44
C TYR A 91 23.10 -17.66 9.73
N VAL A 92 22.18 -16.89 10.30
CA VAL A 92 22.44 -15.56 10.81
C VAL A 92 21.66 -15.35 12.09
N GLU A 93 22.34 -14.90 13.13
CA GLU A 93 21.74 -14.58 14.41
C GLU A 93 22.27 -13.24 14.91
N CYS A 94 21.38 -12.37 15.36
CA CYS A 94 21.77 -11.18 16.12
C CYS A 94 21.63 -11.50 17.60
N THR A 95 22.71 -11.34 18.37
CA THR A 95 22.71 -11.63 19.80
C THR A 95 22.85 -10.35 20.60
N LEU A 96 22.15 -10.25 21.73
CA LEU A 96 22.53 -9.30 22.75
C LEU A 96 23.86 -9.77 23.37
N PRO A 97 24.75 -8.85 23.76
CA PRO A 97 25.98 -9.25 24.40
C PRO A 97 25.72 -9.81 25.80
N GLU A 98 26.18 -11.04 26.06
CA GLU A 98 25.91 -11.77 27.31
C GLU A 98 26.95 -11.51 28.40
N SER A 99 28.15 -11.05 28.03
CA SER A 99 29.21 -10.72 28.99
C SER A 99 29.18 -9.23 29.35
N GLY A 100 29.54 -8.92 30.60
CA GLY A 100 29.49 -7.55 31.13
C GLY A 100 30.24 -6.53 30.28
N GLU A 101 31.47 -6.84 29.86
CA GLU A 101 32.26 -5.93 29.02
C GLU A 101 31.67 -5.72 27.63
N GLN A 102 31.09 -6.76 27.01
CA GLN A 102 30.45 -6.60 25.71
C GLN A 102 29.18 -5.75 25.81
N LEU A 103 28.39 -5.92 26.88
CA LEU A 103 27.19 -5.11 27.13
C LEU A 103 27.56 -3.65 27.40
N ILE A 104 28.62 -3.41 28.18
CA ILE A 104 29.16 -2.07 28.43
C ILE A 104 29.52 -1.37 27.11
N GLN A 105 30.26 -2.07 26.22
CA GLN A 105 30.68 -1.52 24.93
C GLN A 105 29.51 -1.30 23.98
N PHE A 106 28.50 -2.16 24.02
CA PHE A 106 27.27 -2.05 23.23
C PHE A 106 26.47 -0.80 23.62
N LEU A 107 26.18 -0.64 24.92
CA LEU A 107 25.46 0.53 25.44
C LEU A 107 26.22 1.83 25.16
N ALA A 108 27.55 1.82 25.29
CA ALA A 108 28.37 3.01 25.11
C ALA A 108 28.48 3.49 23.66
N LYS A 109 28.30 2.60 22.67
CA LYS A 109 28.59 2.89 21.26
C LYS A 109 27.36 2.94 20.37
N GLU A 110 26.28 2.26 20.74
CA GLU A 110 25.06 2.33 19.95
C GLU A 110 24.37 3.68 20.16
N LYS A 111 24.11 4.39 19.04
CA LYS A 111 23.51 5.74 19.04
C LYS A 111 22.13 5.79 19.72
N THR A 112 21.43 4.67 19.86
CA THR A 112 20.12 4.60 20.51
C THR A 112 20.21 4.91 22.02
N PHE A 113 21.30 4.52 22.70
CA PHE A 113 21.48 4.73 24.14
C PHE A 113 22.12 6.10 24.46
N ARG A 114 21.46 7.17 24.01
CA ARG A 114 21.96 8.54 24.17
C ARG A 114 22.17 8.87 25.64
N GLY A 115 23.29 9.52 25.94
CA GLY A 115 23.63 9.91 27.31
C GLY A 115 24.24 8.78 28.16
N ILE A 116 24.39 7.56 27.64
CA ILE A 116 25.03 6.43 28.32
C ILE A 116 26.41 6.16 27.68
N GLY A 117 27.43 6.87 28.16
CA GLY A 117 28.83 6.57 27.81
C GLY A 117 29.41 5.39 28.61
N GLU A 118 30.65 5.00 28.32
CA GLU A 118 31.31 3.85 28.95
C GLU A 118 31.30 3.88 30.49
N VAL A 119 31.51 5.05 31.09
CA VAL A 119 31.48 5.23 32.56
C VAL A 119 30.11 4.88 33.13
N LYS A 120 29.03 5.38 32.53
CA LYS A 120 27.65 5.10 32.96
C LYS A 120 27.26 3.66 32.68
N ALA A 121 27.67 3.10 31.54
CA ALA A 121 27.43 1.70 31.21
C ALA A 121 28.12 0.74 32.21
N ARG A 122 29.35 1.06 32.65
CA ARG A 122 30.06 0.33 33.72
C ARG A 122 29.33 0.42 35.06
N ALA A 123 28.88 1.61 35.45
CA ALA A 123 28.12 1.81 36.68
C ALA A 123 26.76 1.06 36.64
N LEU A 124 26.11 1.06 35.48
CA LEU A 124 24.86 0.34 35.25
C LEU A 124 25.05 -1.18 35.34
N TRP A 125 26.15 -1.71 34.78
CA TRP A 125 26.52 -3.11 34.93
C TRP A 125 26.86 -3.46 36.37
N ALA A 126 27.55 -2.60 37.10
CA ALA A 126 27.83 -2.82 38.52
C ALA A 126 26.54 -2.85 39.37
N LEU A 127 25.54 -2.03 39.02
CA LEU A 127 24.26 -1.95 39.73
C LEU A 127 23.34 -3.16 39.47
N LEU A 128 23.31 -3.63 38.21
CA LEU A 128 22.33 -4.63 37.76
C LEU A 128 22.93 -6.02 37.55
N GLY A 129 24.18 -6.10 37.06
CA GLY A 129 24.84 -7.34 36.67
C GLY A 129 23.92 -8.23 35.83
N ASN A 130 23.78 -9.49 36.23
CA ASN A 130 22.94 -10.47 35.55
C ASN A 130 21.43 -10.12 35.56
N SER A 131 20.98 -9.21 36.42
CA SER A 131 19.58 -8.74 36.45
C SER A 131 19.28 -7.65 35.43
N PHE A 132 20.28 -7.20 34.65
CA PHE A 132 20.14 -6.14 33.64
C PHE A 132 18.96 -6.38 32.70
N HIS A 133 18.93 -7.53 32.03
CA HIS A 133 17.88 -7.86 31.07
C HIS A 133 16.50 -7.97 31.72
N SER A 134 16.40 -8.56 32.91
CA SER A 134 15.14 -8.69 33.64
C SER A 134 14.59 -7.34 34.13
N THR A 135 15.46 -6.38 34.45
CA THR A 135 15.07 -5.05 34.92
C THR A 135 14.54 -4.18 33.78
N LEU A 136 15.10 -4.35 32.57
CA LEU A 136 14.68 -3.59 31.38
C LEU A 136 13.56 -4.25 30.59
N GLN A 137 13.12 -5.46 30.98
CA GLN A 137 12.05 -6.18 30.30
C GLN A 137 10.68 -5.47 30.43
N THR A 138 10.43 -4.81 31.57
CA THR A 138 9.21 -4.05 31.82
C THR A 138 9.56 -2.71 32.44
N ASP A 139 9.07 -1.63 31.84
CA ASP A 139 9.27 -0.29 32.35
C ASP A 139 8.36 -0.02 33.56
N THR A 140 8.91 -0.24 34.76
CA THR A 140 8.20 -0.06 36.04
C THR A 140 8.79 1.07 36.85
N LEU A 141 7.96 1.71 37.69
CA LEU A 141 8.41 2.81 38.55
C LEU A 141 9.52 2.38 39.51
N GLU A 142 9.48 1.14 40.01
CA GLU A 142 10.50 0.56 40.88
C GLU A 142 11.85 0.41 40.15
N ALA A 143 11.83 -0.14 38.94
CA ALA A 143 13.02 -0.28 38.11
C ALA A 143 13.61 1.09 37.74
N ARG A 144 12.78 2.06 37.33
CA ARG A 144 13.21 3.44 37.06
C ARG A 144 13.87 4.09 38.28
N ASN A 145 13.27 3.96 39.46
CA ASN A 145 13.85 4.51 40.70
C ASN A 145 15.21 3.90 41.03
N ARG A 146 15.39 2.60 40.78
CA ARG A 146 16.69 1.92 40.94
C ARG A 146 17.74 2.48 39.98
N LEU A 147 17.36 2.85 38.76
CA LEU A 147 18.25 3.40 37.73
C LEU A 147 18.65 4.87 37.98
N LYS A 148 17.81 5.68 38.63
CA LYS A 148 18.07 7.11 38.92
C LYS A 148 19.33 7.36 39.77
N GLY A 149 19.82 6.34 40.49
CA GLY A 149 21.09 6.42 41.21
C GLY A 149 22.33 6.48 40.31
N VAL A 150 22.19 6.14 39.02
CA VAL A 150 23.31 6.04 38.05
C VAL A 150 23.03 6.85 36.77
N LEU A 151 21.76 7.01 36.39
CA LEU A 151 21.34 7.62 35.13
C LEU A 151 20.40 8.80 35.37
N SER A 152 20.42 9.79 34.46
CA SER A 152 19.40 10.85 34.42
C SER A 152 18.09 10.31 33.83
N ASP A 153 16.97 11.00 34.06
CA ASP A 153 15.67 10.60 33.52
C ASP A 153 15.72 10.45 31.97
N ASP A 154 16.34 11.39 31.25
CA ASP A 154 16.54 11.29 29.80
C ASP A 154 17.38 10.06 29.38
N SER A 155 18.38 9.68 30.19
CA SER A 155 19.20 8.50 29.90
C SER A 155 18.44 7.20 30.21
N ILE A 156 17.52 7.23 31.18
CA ILE A 156 16.64 6.10 31.49
C ILE A 156 15.62 5.90 30.37
N ASP A 157 15.04 6.97 29.85
CA ASP A 157 14.15 6.91 28.69
C ASP A 157 14.87 6.35 27.47
N ALA A 158 16.07 6.85 27.16
CA ALA A 158 16.90 6.31 26.09
C ALA A 158 17.31 4.84 26.31
N LEU A 159 17.50 4.41 27.57
CA LEU A 159 17.80 3.02 27.91
C LEU A 159 16.63 2.09 27.61
N TYR A 160 15.42 2.45 28.05
CA TYR A 160 14.21 1.66 27.80
C TYR A 160 13.83 1.68 26.31
N GLU A 161 13.87 2.84 25.66
CA GLU A 161 13.61 2.97 24.21
C GLU A 161 14.62 2.15 23.38
N GLY A 162 15.89 2.17 23.77
CA GLY A 162 16.93 1.37 23.13
C GLY A 162 16.78 -0.12 23.38
N TYR A 163 16.42 -0.52 24.60
CA TYR A 163 16.24 -1.91 24.97
C TYR A 163 14.99 -2.54 24.32
N GLU A 164 13.94 -1.76 24.11
CA GLU A 164 12.68 -2.22 23.49
C GLU A 164 12.93 -2.87 22.12
N LYS A 165 13.92 -2.39 21.35
CA LYS A 165 14.34 -2.97 20.07
C LYS A 165 14.84 -4.42 20.19
N TYR A 166 15.35 -4.78 21.35
CA TYR A 166 16.01 -6.06 21.60
C TYR A 166 15.28 -6.95 22.62
N LYS A 167 14.22 -6.43 23.27
CA LYS A 167 13.35 -7.18 24.20
C LYS A 167 12.90 -8.52 23.60
N ASN A 168 12.53 -8.48 22.32
CA ASN A 168 12.02 -9.64 21.58
C ASN A 168 13.09 -10.35 20.72
N LEU A 169 14.38 -10.05 20.91
CA LEU A 169 15.46 -10.60 20.08
C LEU A 169 15.54 -12.13 20.16
N LYS A 170 15.32 -12.70 21.35
CA LYS A 170 15.25 -14.16 21.53
C LYS A 170 14.12 -14.79 20.70
N HIS A 171 12.95 -14.15 20.68
CA HIS A 171 11.80 -14.62 19.91
C HIS A 171 12.03 -14.45 18.41
N THR A 172 12.61 -13.32 17.95
CA THR A 172 12.94 -13.09 16.53
C THR A 172 14.02 -14.06 16.02
N ASN A 173 15.07 -14.33 16.80
CA ASN A 173 16.05 -15.37 16.47
C ASN A 173 15.37 -16.74 16.37
N TRP A 174 14.57 -17.12 17.37
CA TRP A 174 13.84 -18.39 17.37
C TRP A 174 12.97 -18.56 16.12
N MET A 175 12.28 -17.50 15.69
CA MET A 175 11.41 -17.49 14.52
C MET A 175 12.21 -17.50 13.19
N THR A 176 13.31 -16.73 13.12
CA THR A 176 14.18 -16.65 11.93
C THR A 176 14.86 -17.98 11.65
N LEU A 177 15.41 -18.63 12.69
CA LEU A 177 16.01 -19.97 12.60
C LEU A 177 15.03 -21.03 12.13
N ARG A 178 13.73 -20.78 12.31
CA ARG A 178 12.65 -21.63 11.86
C ARG A 178 12.09 -21.24 10.49
N GLY A 179 12.66 -20.23 9.83
CA GLY A 179 12.28 -19.79 8.49
C GLY A 179 11.00 -18.94 8.44
N ILE A 180 10.59 -18.36 9.57
CA ILE A 180 9.46 -17.42 9.59
C ILE A 180 9.97 -16.04 9.11
N PRO A 181 9.38 -15.42 8.07
CA PRO A 181 9.83 -14.12 7.56
C PRO A 181 9.69 -13.00 8.58
N VAL A 182 10.61 -12.03 8.59
CA VAL A 182 10.63 -10.88 9.51
C VAL A 182 9.32 -10.11 9.51
N SER A 183 8.74 -9.88 8.33
CA SER A 183 7.44 -9.21 8.19
C SER A 183 6.29 -9.95 8.90
N ILE A 184 6.40 -11.26 9.08
CA ILE A 184 5.46 -12.08 9.87
C ILE A 184 5.79 -11.96 11.36
N GLN A 185 7.08 -12.05 11.72
CA GLN A 185 7.56 -11.92 13.10
C GLN A 185 7.12 -10.59 13.73
N GLN A 186 7.29 -9.48 13.01
CA GLN A 186 6.90 -8.15 13.48
C GLN A 186 5.39 -8.07 13.76
N ARG A 187 4.56 -8.69 12.91
CA ARG A 187 3.10 -8.71 13.11
C ARG A 187 2.70 -9.60 14.29
N LEU A 188 3.37 -10.74 14.47
CA LEU A 188 3.17 -11.62 15.61
C LEU A 188 3.53 -10.93 16.92
N LEU A 189 4.74 -10.34 17.01
CA LEU A 189 5.20 -9.62 18.20
C LEU A 189 4.32 -8.42 18.53
N LYS A 190 3.81 -7.71 17.51
CA LYS A 190 2.85 -6.62 17.74
C LYS A 190 1.55 -7.10 18.38
N PHE A 191 1.15 -8.35 18.14
CA PHE A 191 -0.13 -8.89 18.61
C PHE A 191 -0.01 -9.74 19.88
N HIS A 192 1.01 -10.60 19.96
CA HIS A 192 1.23 -11.54 21.05
C HIS A 192 2.40 -11.15 21.98
N ASP A 193 3.23 -10.17 21.60
CA ASP A 193 4.47 -9.78 22.29
C ASP A 193 5.32 -11.00 22.69
N ASP A 194 5.58 -11.17 23.98
CA ASP A 194 6.36 -12.25 24.58
C ASP A 194 5.74 -13.65 24.39
N LYS A 195 4.42 -13.75 24.20
CA LYS A 195 3.71 -15.01 23.97
C LYS A 195 3.73 -15.51 22.53
N SER A 196 4.44 -14.81 21.64
CA SER A 196 4.46 -15.14 20.21
C SER A 196 4.98 -16.55 19.94
N VAL A 197 6.02 -16.98 20.65
CA VAL A 197 6.60 -18.32 20.47
C VAL A 197 5.66 -19.40 21.00
N ASP A 198 5.10 -19.19 22.20
CA ASP A 198 4.16 -20.13 22.82
C ASP A 198 2.92 -20.33 21.93
N ALA A 199 2.37 -19.25 21.37
CA ALA A 199 1.25 -19.31 20.45
C ALA A 199 1.55 -20.16 19.19
N ILE A 200 2.77 -20.05 18.63
CA ILE A 200 3.23 -20.88 17.50
C ILE A 200 3.37 -22.34 17.90
N GLN A 201 3.89 -22.61 19.09
CA GLN A 201 4.03 -23.96 19.59
C GLN A 201 2.67 -24.62 19.85
N ASP A 202 1.70 -23.87 20.37
CA ASP A 202 0.34 -24.37 20.60
C ASP A 202 -0.42 -24.63 19.30
N ASN A 203 -0.25 -23.75 18.30
CA ASN A 203 -0.91 -23.88 17.01
C ASN A 203 -0.09 -23.25 15.87
N PRO A 204 0.80 -23.98 15.19
CA PRO A 204 1.64 -23.40 14.13
C PRO A 204 0.84 -22.86 12.94
N TYR A 205 -0.41 -23.30 12.75
CA TYR A 205 -1.27 -22.77 11.70
C TYR A 205 -1.74 -21.33 11.95
N LEU A 206 -1.54 -20.75 13.14
CA LEU A 206 -1.82 -19.31 13.36
C LEU A 206 -1.06 -18.42 12.36
N LEU A 207 0.10 -18.89 11.89
CA LEU A 207 0.94 -18.17 10.92
C LEU A 207 0.20 -17.82 9.63
N CYS A 208 -0.83 -18.61 9.25
CA CYS A 208 -1.70 -18.31 8.13
C CYS A 208 -2.46 -16.98 8.33
N GLY A 209 -2.98 -16.75 9.55
CA GLY A 209 -3.67 -15.50 9.93
C GLY A 209 -2.73 -14.30 9.86
N PHE A 210 -1.45 -14.51 10.18
CA PHE A 210 -0.41 -13.48 10.10
C PHE A 210 0.20 -13.30 8.70
N GLY A 211 -0.24 -14.05 7.68
CA GLY A 211 0.12 -13.79 6.28
C GLY A 211 1.02 -14.82 5.60
N MET A 212 1.37 -15.92 6.26
CA MET A 212 2.03 -17.03 5.58
C MET A 212 1.02 -17.82 4.74
N SER A 213 1.49 -18.46 3.66
CA SER A 213 0.62 -19.36 2.91
C SER A 213 0.46 -20.70 3.63
N PHE A 214 -0.66 -21.38 3.41
CA PHE A 214 -0.91 -22.69 4.01
C PHE A 214 0.20 -23.71 3.65
N ASP A 215 0.65 -23.70 2.39
CA ASP A 215 1.70 -24.60 1.90
C ASP A 215 3.07 -24.29 2.54
N ASP A 216 3.39 -23.01 2.76
CA ASP A 216 4.63 -22.62 3.46
C ASP A 216 4.61 -23.11 4.90
N VAL A 217 3.48 -22.94 5.60
CA VAL A 217 3.31 -23.42 6.98
C VAL A 217 3.40 -24.94 7.06
N GLU A 218 2.77 -25.68 6.15
CA GLU A 218 2.91 -27.15 6.04
C GLU A 218 4.38 -27.55 5.81
N GLY A 219 5.11 -26.79 4.98
CA GLY A 219 6.54 -26.98 4.74
C GLY A 219 7.39 -26.76 6.00
N LEU A 220 7.03 -25.77 6.82
CA LEU A 220 7.70 -25.48 8.09
C LEU A 220 7.40 -26.52 9.17
N ILE A 221 6.14 -26.91 9.35
CA ILE A 221 5.70 -27.91 10.32
C ILE A 221 6.45 -29.24 10.10
N LYS A 222 6.63 -29.65 8.84
CA LYS A 222 7.41 -30.86 8.48
C LYS A 222 8.88 -30.77 8.91
N LYS A 223 9.48 -29.58 8.89
CA LYS A 223 10.87 -29.35 9.33
C LYS A 223 10.99 -29.27 10.85
N TRP A 224 9.96 -28.77 11.53
CA TRP A 224 9.97 -28.52 12.98
C TRP A 224 9.62 -29.75 13.82
N THR A 225 9.44 -30.93 13.22
CA THR A 225 9.08 -32.18 13.91
C THR A 225 7.80 -32.09 14.76
N PHE A 226 6.83 -31.26 14.35
CA PHE A 226 5.50 -31.26 14.96
C PHE A 226 4.68 -32.43 14.42
N GLU A 227 4.13 -33.24 15.32
CA GLU A 227 3.17 -34.29 14.97
C GLU A 227 1.75 -33.71 14.98
N ILE A 228 1.30 -33.22 13.83
CA ILE A 228 -0.09 -32.79 13.62
C ILE A 228 -0.78 -33.78 12.69
N ALA A 229 -1.86 -34.39 13.18
CA ALA A 229 -2.66 -35.32 12.40
C ALA A 229 -3.31 -34.62 11.19
N VAL A 230 -3.54 -35.37 10.12
CA VAL A 230 -4.11 -34.82 8.86
C VAL A 230 -5.52 -34.26 9.05
N ASP A 231 -6.26 -34.76 10.03
CA ASP A 231 -7.62 -34.38 10.42
C ASP A 231 -7.67 -33.48 11.67
N ASP A 232 -6.51 -33.03 12.16
CA ASP A 232 -6.43 -32.12 13.31
C ASP A 232 -7.28 -30.85 13.06
N GLN A 233 -8.10 -30.48 14.04
CA GLN A 233 -9.01 -29.35 13.90
C GLN A 233 -8.29 -28.02 13.66
N ARG A 234 -7.07 -27.82 14.18
CA ARG A 234 -6.25 -26.63 13.94
C ARG A 234 -5.91 -26.50 12.45
N ARG A 235 -5.49 -27.62 11.84
CA ARG A 235 -5.17 -27.72 10.41
C ARG A 235 -6.41 -27.46 9.54
N LEU A 236 -7.53 -28.12 9.85
CA LEU A 236 -8.77 -27.99 9.08
C LEU A 236 -9.37 -26.59 9.14
N SER A 237 -9.38 -25.98 10.33
CA SER A 237 -9.80 -24.59 10.55
C SER A 237 -8.93 -23.61 9.77
N ALA A 238 -7.60 -23.78 9.80
CA ALA A 238 -6.69 -22.92 9.05
C ALA A 238 -6.82 -23.06 7.53
N ALA A 239 -7.09 -24.27 7.02
CA ALA A 239 -7.36 -24.48 5.60
C ALA A 239 -8.63 -23.74 5.15
N LEU A 240 -9.67 -23.75 5.98
CA LEU A 240 -10.91 -23.01 5.72
C LEU A 240 -10.71 -21.50 5.80
N GLU A 241 -10.00 -21.00 6.81
CA GLU A 241 -9.65 -19.59 6.93
C GLU A 241 -8.84 -19.13 5.70
N PHE A 242 -7.87 -19.91 5.26
CA PHE A 242 -7.11 -19.62 4.04
C PHE A 242 -8.00 -19.58 2.79
N ALA A 243 -8.94 -20.53 2.66
CA ALA A 243 -9.88 -20.55 1.54
C ALA A 243 -10.82 -19.33 1.55
N LEU A 244 -11.30 -18.91 2.73
CA LEU A 244 -12.10 -17.70 2.90
C LEU A 244 -11.29 -16.45 2.54
N ARG A 245 -10.06 -16.34 3.04
CA ARG A 245 -9.15 -15.24 2.72
C ARG A 245 -8.89 -15.12 1.22
N LYS A 246 -8.80 -16.25 0.49
CA LYS A 246 -8.68 -16.22 -0.97
C LYS A 246 -9.91 -15.63 -1.67
N GLN A 247 -11.10 -15.76 -1.09
CA GLN A 247 -12.30 -15.08 -1.61
C GLN A 247 -12.30 -13.59 -1.24
N VAL A 248 -11.83 -13.24 -0.03
CA VAL A 248 -11.63 -11.84 0.37
C VAL A 248 -10.62 -11.13 -0.54
N GLU A 249 -9.52 -11.78 -0.91
CA GLU A 249 -8.51 -11.27 -1.85
C GLU A 249 -9.06 -11.06 -3.28
N LYS A 250 -10.16 -11.72 -3.66
CA LYS A 250 -10.89 -11.46 -4.92
C LYS A 250 -11.90 -10.31 -4.80
N GLY A 251 -12.10 -9.79 -3.59
CA GLY A 251 -13.00 -8.67 -3.31
C GLY A 251 -14.32 -9.05 -2.62
N HIS A 252 -14.57 -10.33 -2.33
CA HIS A 252 -15.81 -10.77 -1.67
C HIS A 252 -15.78 -10.46 -0.16
N THR A 253 -16.92 -10.16 0.44
CA THR A 253 -17.08 -10.05 1.91
C THR A 253 -17.73 -11.29 2.51
N TYR A 254 -18.46 -12.06 1.70
CA TYR A 254 -19.00 -13.38 2.03
C TYR A 254 -18.89 -14.33 0.83
N THR A 255 -19.06 -15.62 1.06
CA THR A 255 -18.97 -16.62 -0.02
C THR A 255 -19.89 -17.82 0.23
N LYS A 256 -20.10 -18.64 -0.81
CA LYS A 256 -20.81 -19.92 -0.69
C LYS A 256 -19.83 -21.08 -0.60
N ARG A 257 -20.33 -22.25 -0.19
CA ARG A 257 -19.54 -23.48 -0.05
C ARG A 257 -18.87 -23.90 -1.36
N GLU A 258 -19.57 -23.75 -2.49
CA GLU A 258 -19.10 -24.20 -3.82
C GLU A 258 -17.81 -23.48 -4.23
N GLU A 259 -17.61 -22.25 -3.78
CA GLU A 259 -16.43 -21.44 -4.05
C GLU A 259 -15.23 -21.80 -3.14
N LEU A 260 -15.49 -22.40 -1.98
CA LEU A 260 -14.46 -22.81 -1.02
C LEU A 260 -13.91 -24.21 -1.32
N VAL A 261 -14.77 -25.12 -1.75
CA VAL A 261 -14.44 -26.53 -1.97
C VAL A 261 -13.24 -26.74 -2.91
N PRO A 262 -13.09 -26.05 -4.06
CA PRO A 262 -11.94 -26.24 -4.95
C PRO A 262 -10.61 -25.91 -4.26
N VAL A 263 -10.57 -24.85 -3.46
CA VAL A 263 -9.38 -24.44 -2.71
C VAL A 263 -9.09 -25.46 -1.62
N LEU A 264 -10.10 -25.86 -0.85
CA LEU A 264 -9.95 -26.86 0.22
C LEU A 264 -9.50 -28.22 -0.31
N LYS A 265 -10.03 -28.67 -1.46
CA LYS A 265 -9.60 -29.92 -2.11
C LYS A 265 -8.12 -29.87 -2.49
N LYS A 266 -7.64 -28.72 -2.97
CA LYS A 266 -6.22 -28.53 -3.30
C LYS A 266 -5.33 -28.63 -2.06
N LEU A 267 -5.74 -28.04 -0.93
CA LEU A 267 -4.96 -28.02 0.31
C LEU A 267 -5.01 -29.36 1.07
N LEU A 268 -6.22 -29.93 1.22
CA LEU A 268 -6.46 -31.08 2.09
C LEU A 268 -6.37 -32.43 1.35
N LYS A 269 -6.49 -32.43 0.02
CA LYS A 269 -6.37 -33.62 -0.85
C LYS A 269 -7.36 -34.78 -0.53
N SER A 270 -8.39 -34.53 0.28
CA SER A 270 -9.41 -35.51 0.65
C SER A 270 -10.80 -34.85 0.76
N ASN A 271 -11.82 -35.50 0.20
CA ASN A 271 -13.20 -35.00 0.27
C ASN A 271 -13.77 -35.04 1.71
N ASP A 272 -13.39 -36.04 2.49
CA ASP A 272 -13.86 -36.18 3.87
C ASP A 272 -13.28 -35.08 4.76
N LEU A 273 -11.99 -34.77 4.57
CA LEU A 273 -11.34 -33.65 5.28
C LEU A 273 -11.95 -32.30 4.89
N VAL A 274 -12.35 -32.11 3.62
CA VAL A 274 -13.06 -30.89 3.18
C VAL A 274 -14.41 -30.77 3.89
N ALA A 275 -15.17 -31.86 4.01
CA ALA A 275 -16.44 -31.86 4.73
C ALA A 275 -16.24 -31.55 6.22
N SER A 276 -15.20 -32.12 6.84
CA SER A 276 -14.83 -31.85 8.22
C SER A 276 -14.36 -30.40 8.43
N ALA A 277 -13.58 -29.84 7.52
CA ALA A 277 -13.14 -28.44 7.59
C ALA A 277 -14.31 -27.47 7.55
N CYS A 278 -15.28 -27.69 6.64
CA CYS A 278 -16.50 -26.88 6.57
C CYS A 278 -17.34 -26.91 7.86
N LYS A 279 -17.21 -27.96 8.70
CA LYS A 279 -17.85 -28.06 10.02
C LYS A 279 -17.00 -27.44 11.13
N ALA A 280 -15.68 -27.70 11.13
CA ALA A 280 -14.75 -27.37 12.21
C ALA A 280 -14.56 -25.87 12.46
N GLY A 281 -14.88 -25.01 11.49
CA GLY A 281 -14.70 -23.56 11.65
C GLY A 281 -15.83 -22.80 12.34
N HIS A 282 -16.96 -23.45 12.63
CA HIS A 282 -18.10 -22.79 13.29
C HIS A 282 -17.80 -22.37 14.74
N ASP A 283 -17.03 -23.18 15.47
CA ASP A 283 -16.86 -23.03 16.93
C ASP A 283 -15.79 -22.00 17.35
N LYS A 284 -15.03 -21.42 16.40
CA LYS A 284 -13.90 -20.50 16.69
C LYS A 284 -14.14 -19.04 16.32
N ALA A 285 -15.39 -18.66 16.03
CA ALA A 285 -15.76 -17.29 15.62
C ALA A 285 -14.94 -16.71 14.43
N GLN A 286 -14.31 -17.56 13.60
CA GLN A 286 -13.56 -17.13 12.41
C GLN A 286 -14.49 -16.67 11.28
N PHE A 287 -15.67 -17.29 11.20
CA PHE A 287 -16.75 -16.87 10.33
C PHE A 287 -18.10 -17.21 10.97
N LEU A 288 -19.16 -16.60 10.45
CA LEU A 288 -20.54 -16.96 10.73
C LEU A 288 -21.14 -17.65 9.50
N LEU A 289 -21.85 -18.76 9.73
CA LEU A 289 -22.64 -19.42 8.70
C LEU A 289 -24.06 -18.87 8.77
N ASN A 290 -24.52 -18.21 7.72
CA ASN A 290 -25.92 -17.86 7.58
C ASN A 290 -26.67 -19.11 7.10
N ASN A 291 -27.45 -19.73 8.00
CA ASN A 291 -28.14 -20.99 7.74
C ASN A 291 -29.25 -20.88 6.68
N ASP A 292 -29.86 -19.69 6.53
CA ASP A 292 -30.95 -19.48 5.57
C ASP A 292 -30.42 -19.43 4.13
N THR A 293 -29.24 -18.84 3.95
CA THR A 293 -28.63 -18.63 2.62
C THR A 293 -27.46 -19.59 2.34
N LEU A 294 -27.05 -20.38 3.33
CA LEU A 294 -25.87 -21.25 3.31
C LEU A 294 -24.59 -20.52 2.89
N THR A 295 -24.42 -19.29 3.38
CA THR A 295 -23.27 -18.43 3.08
C THR A 295 -22.34 -18.30 4.28
N TYR A 296 -21.04 -18.28 4.00
CA TYR A 296 -19.95 -18.12 4.95
C TYR A 296 -19.52 -16.65 4.98
N HIS A 297 -19.59 -16.06 6.18
CA HIS A 297 -19.28 -14.65 6.43
C HIS A 297 -18.06 -14.56 7.34
N PRO A 298 -16.85 -14.31 6.81
CA PRO A 298 -15.70 -13.93 7.61
C PRO A 298 -16.04 -12.87 8.66
N THR A 299 -15.76 -13.16 9.93
CA THR A 299 -16.26 -12.36 11.06
C THR A 299 -15.79 -10.90 11.00
N ALA A 300 -14.55 -10.66 10.59
CA ALA A 300 -14.00 -9.32 10.45
C ALA A 300 -14.76 -8.50 9.40
N GLN A 301 -15.02 -9.07 8.22
CA GLN A 301 -15.75 -8.41 7.14
C GLN A 301 -17.19 -8.14 7.55
N LEU A 302 -17.88 -9.11 8.16
CA LEU A 302 -19.26 -8.92 8.61
C LEU A 302 -19.38 -7.86 9.71
N LEU A 303 -18.42 -7.80 10.64
CA LEU A 303 -18.35 -6.73 11.66
C LEU A 303 -18.18 -5.35 10.99
N MET A 304 -17.27 -5.25 10.03
CA MET A 304 -17.05 -4.02 9.27
C MET A 304 -18.31 -3.59 8.52
N GLU A 305 -18.97 -4.50 7.78
CA GLU A 305 -20.20 -4.21 7.06
C GLU A 305 -21.33 -3.79 8.00
N SER A 306 -21.49 -4.48 9.13
CA SER A 306 -22.50 -4.14 10.15
C SER A 306 -22.28 -2.77 10.76
N THR A 307 -21.02 -2.42 11.05
CA THR A 307 -20.67 -1.11 11.61
C THR A 307 -20.91 0.00 10.60
N VAL A 308 -20.46 -0.19 9.35
CA VAL A 308 -20.68 0.75 8.25
C VAL A 308 -22.18 0.92 8.00
N ALA A 309 -22.94 -0.16 7.82
CA ALA A 309 -24.37 -0.11 7.59
C ALA A 309 -25.10 0.67 8.70
N LYS A 310 -24.86 0.30 9.97
CA LYS A 310 -25.47 0.97 11.12
C LYS A 310 -25.18 2.47 11.11
N ARG A 311 -23.93 2.87 10.88
CA ARG A 311 -23.55 4.29 10.82
C ARG A 311 -24.29 5.02 9.72
N LEU A 312 -24.23 4.50 8.48
CA LEU A 312 -24.78 5.18 7.32
C LEU A 312 -26.31 5.29 7.41
N LEU A 313 -26.99 4.27 7.93
CA LEU A 313 -28.44 4.30 8.15
C LEU A 313 -28.85 5.33 9.20
N THR A 314 -28.14 5.38 10.33
CA THR A 314 -28.39 6.41 11.36
C THR A 314 -28.23 7.83 10.79
N MET A 315 -27.32 8.03 9.83
CA MET A 315 -27.15 9.32 9.16
C MET A 315 -28.22 9.57 8.09
N ALA A 316 -28.65 8.53 7.37
CA ALA A 316 -29.68 8.63 6.35
C ALA A 316 -31.04 9.04 6.95
N ASP A 317 -31.31 8.68 8.19
CA ASP A 317 -32.54 9.09 8.90
C ASP A 317 -32.55 10.58 9.32
N ILE A 318 -31.43 11.29 9.15
CA ILE A 318 -31.30 12.71 9.47
C ILE A 318 -31.46 13.53 8.18
N GLU A 319 -32.71 13.87 7.86
CA GLU A 319 -33.12 14.67 6.70
C GLU A 319 -33.75 16.02 7.11
N GLY A 320 -34.13 16.84 6.12
CA GLY A 320 -34.79 18.13 6.36
C GLY A 320 -33.86 19.18 6.97
N LEU A 321 -32.55 19.04 6.74
CA LEU A 321 -31.54 19.97 7.25
C LEU A 321 -31.49 21.27 6.43
N TYR A 322 -32.19 21.34 5.30
CA TYR A 322 -32.24 22.49 4.43
C TYR A 322 -33.17 23.57 4.99
N ASP A 323 -32.57 24.58 5.61
CA ASP A 323 -33.27 25.71 6.20
C ASP A 323 -33.11 27.02 5.39
N ARG A 324 -33.64 28.11 5.94
CA ARG A 324 -33.50 29.45 5.33
C ARG A 324 -32.03 29.88 5.18
N LYS A 325 -31.17 29.54 6.14
CA LYS A 325 -29.72 29.87 6.09
C LYS A 325 -29.05 29.08 4.96
N THR A 326 -29.39 27.81 4.83
CA THR A 326 -28.94 26.92 3.76
C THR A 326 -29.32 27.46 2.38
N SER A 327 -30.57 27.91 2.22
CA SER A 327 -31.04 28.54 0.99
C SER A 327 -30.27 29.82 0.63
N GLN A 328 -29.93 30.65 1.62
CA GLN A 328 -29.12 31.84 1.41
C GLN A 328 -27.69 31.48 0.99
N ALA A 329 -27.06 30.52 1.68
CA ALA A 329 -25.71 30.04 1.37
C ALA A 329 -25.63 29.43 -0.03
N TYR A 330 -26.62 28.61 -0.41
CA TYR A 330 -26.70 28.02 -1.75
C TYR A 330 -26.82 29.09 -2.85
N ARG A 331 -27.73 30.07 -2.68
CA ARG A 331 -27.87 31.17 -3.64
C ARG A 331 -26.62 32.02 -3.75
N ALA A 332 -25.88 32.22 -2.66
CA ALA A 332 -24.60 32.91 -2.69
C ALA A 332 -23.54 32.10 -3.46
N ALA A 333 -23.42 30.80 -3.20
CA ALA A 333 -22.53 29.91 -3.94
C ALA A 333 -22.83 29.86 -5.45
N LEU A 334 -24.10 29.85 -5.84
CA LEU A 334 -24.50 29.89 -7.26
C LEU A 334 -24.04 31.16 -7.99
N LYS A 335 -24.00 32.32 -7.30
CA LYS A 335 -23.57 33.59 -7.90
C LYS A 335 -22.08 33.63 -8.24
N GLU A 336 -21.27 32.77 -7.61
CA GLU A 336 -19.83 32.67 -7.88
C GLU A 336 -19.53 31.82 -9.13
N LEU A 337 -20.51 31.09 -9.66
CA LEU A 337 -20.32 30.28 -10.86
C LEU A 337 -20.40 31.16 -12.12
N PRO A 338 -19.48 30.98 -13.09
CA PRO A 338 -19.54 31.70 -14.37
C PRO A 338 -20.61 31.15 -15.33
N TYR A 339 -21.35 30.10 -14.93
CA TYR A 339 -22.35 29.42 -15.78
C TYR A 339 -23.46 28.78 -14.94
N ASP A 340 -24.59 28.48 -15.60
CA ASP A 340 -25.74 27.83 -14.96
C ASP A 340 -25.59 26.31 -14.79
N LEU A 341 -26.01 25.82 -13.61
CA LEU A 341 -26.17 24.40 -13.33
C LEU A 341 -27.42 23.82 -14.01
N THR A 342 -27.35 22.55 -14.45
CA THR A 342 -28.54 21.82 -14.93
C THR A 342 -29.54 21.56 -13.80
N ALA A 343 -30.76 21.15 -14.14
CA ALA A 343 -31.75 20.75 -13.15
C ALA A 343 -31.22 19.65 -12.21
N LYS A 344 -30.62 18.59 -12.76
CA LYS A 344 -30.01 17.50 -11.99
C LYS A 344 -28.82 17.93 -11.13
N GLN A 345 -28.00 18.86 -11.62
CA GLN A 345 -26.91 19.43 -10.82
C GLN A 345 -27.45 20.29 -9.66
N LYS A 346 -28.52 21.07 -9.88
CA LYS A 346 -29.18 21.84 -8.82
C LYS A 346 -29.83 20.94 -7.77
N GLU A 347 -30.47 19.86 -8.20
CA GLU A 347 -31.00 18.79 -7.33
C GLU A 347 -29.87 18.21 -6.47
N ALA A 348 -28.75 17.82 -7.09
CA ALA A 348 -27.61 17.23 -6.37
C ALA A 348 -27.06 18.16 -5.28
N VAL A 349 -26.89 19.46 -5.56
CA VAL A 349 -26.44 20.42 -4.54
C VAL A 349 -27.46 20.53 -3.40
N GLY A 350 -28.76 20.63 -3.72
CA GLY A 350 -29.82 20.70 -2.72
C GLY A 350 -29.85 19.46 -1.82
N THR A 351 -29.81 18.28 -2.43
CA THR A 351 -29.75 16.99 -1.75
C THR A 351 -28.56 16.90 -0.79
N CYS A 352 -27.36 17.31 -1.21
CA CYS A 352 -26.20 17.32 -0.33
C CYS A 352 -26.37 18.23 0.89
N LEU A 353 -27.05 19.36 0.74
CA LEU A 353 -27.25 20.31 1.82
C LEU A 353 -28.36 19.88 2.80
N ASP A 354 -29.35 19.14 2.31
CA ASP A 354 -30.54 18.71 3.07
C ASP A 354 -30.33 17.44 3.91
N ASN A 355 -29.29 16.64 3.61
CA ASN A 355 -29.06 15.33 4.22
C ASN A 355 -27.77 15.32 5.06
N ALA A 356 -27.72 14.49 6.12
CA ALA A 356 -26.48 14.27 6.85
C ALA A 356 -25.47 13.39 6.10
N ILE A 357 -25.97 12.51 5.22
CA ILE A 357 -25.18 11.77 4.24
C ILE A 357 -25.81 11.87 2.85
N ALA A 358 -25.01 12.14 1.83
CA ALA A 358 -25.46 12.16 0.44
C ALA A 358 -24.40 11.67 -0.54
N CYS A 359 -24.85 11.11 -1.66
CA CYS A 359 -23.99 10.69 -2.77
C CYS A 359 -24.21 11.56 -4.01
N ILE A 360 -23.11 11.96 -4.65
CA ILE A 360 -23.08 12.58 -5.99
C ILE A 360 -22.43 11.57 -6.92
N THR A 361 -23.22 10.92 -7.76
CA THR A 361 -22.72 9.89 -8.67
C THR A 361 -22.82 10.30 -10.13
N GLY A 362 -22.08 9.63 -11.00
CA GLY A 362 -22.19 9.79 -12.45
C GLY A 362 -20.88 9.56 -13.18
N GLY A 363 -20.96 9.43 -14.51
CA GLY A 363 -19.81 9.19 -15.38
C GLY A 363 -18.79 10.33 -15.41
N ALA A 364 -17.69 10.12 -16.14
CA ALA A 364 -16.73 11.19 -16.39
C ALA A 364 -17.37 12.34 -17.20
N GLY A 365 -17.05 13.59 -16.83
CA GLY A 365 -17.55 14.77 -17.55
C GLY A 365 -19.00 15.19 -17.25
N THR A 366 -19.70 14.55 -16.32
CA THR A 366 -21.08 14.94 -15.92
C THR A 366 -21.15 16.18 -15.01
N GLY A 367 -20.00 16.73 -14.62
CA GLY A 367 -19.89 17.91 -13.76
C GLY A 367 -20.00 17.62 -12.26
N LYS A 368 -19.69 16.39 -11.81
CA LYS A 368 -19.62 16.04 -10.37
C LYS A 368 -18.82 17.06 -9.57
N THR A 369 -17.64 17.44 -10.06
CA THR A 369 -16.76 18.37 -9.36
C THR A 369 -17.32 19.79 -9.27
N THR A 370 -18.07 20.23 -10.28
CA THR A 370 -18.80 21.50 -10.24
C THR A 370 -19.91 21.48 -9.17
N VAL A 371 -20.70 20.41 -9.13
CA VAL A 371 -21.72 20.21 -8.08
C VAL A 371 -21.08 20.21 -6.71
N LEU A 372 -19.99 19.45 -6.56
CA LEU A 372 -19.27 19.36 -5.31
C LEU A 372 -18.74 20.72 -4.87
N ARG A 373 -17.99 21.44 -5.72
CA ARG A 373 -17.49 22.79 -5.44
C ARG A 373 -18.60 23.72 -4.93
N THR A 374 -19.76 23.70 -5.60
CA THR A 374 -20.91 24.54 -5.24
C THR A 374 -21.47 24.16 -3.86
N ALA A 375 -21.63 22.87 -3.59
CA ALA A 375 -22.10 22.38 -2.29
C ALA A 375 -21.12 22.74 -1.16
N LEU A 376 -19.81 22.52 -1.38
CA LEU A 376 -18.78 22.84 -0.38
C LEU A 376 -18.70 24.33 -0.09
N ARG A 377 -18.87 25.18 -1.10
CA ARG A 377 -18.96 26.62 -0.91
C ARG A 377 -20.15 27.00 -0.03
N ALA A 378 -21.33 26.43 -0.28
CA ALA A 378 -22.50 26.65 0.55
C ALA A 378 -22.29 26.16 2.00
N PHE A 379 -21.69 24.98 2.21
CA PHE A 379 -21.34 24.48 3.54
C PHE A 379 -20.35 25.40 4.27
N SER A 380 -19.32 25.89 3.59
CA SER A 380 -18.35 26.83 4.15
C SER A 380 -19.03 28.14 4.61
N LEU A 381 -19.95 28.69 3.80
CA LEU A 381 -20.75 29.86 4.17
C LEU A 381 -21.69 29.60 5.38
N MET A 382 -22.04 28.34 5.64
CA MET A 382 -22.81 27.91 6.82
C MET A 382 -21.95 27.65 8.06
N GLY A 383 -20.62 27.86 7.95
CA GLY A 383 -19.64 27.68 9.01
C GLY A 383 -19.14 26.25 9.19
N TYR A 384 -19.26 25.39 8.17
CA TYR A 384 -18.68 24.05 8.21
C TYR A 384 -17.18 24.08 7.92
N ALA A 385 -16.40 23.37 8.74
CA ALA A 385 -15.05 22.96 8.39
C ALA A 385 -15.11 21.81 7.38
N ILE A 386 -14.46 22.00 6.23
CA ILE A 386 -14.47 21.07 5.10
C ILE A 386 -13.23 20.19 5.16
N HIS A 387 -13.44 18.88 5.25
CA HIS A 387 -12.40 17.86 5.22
C HIS A 387 -12.55 17.05 3.93
N ALA A 388 -11.85 17.47 2.87
CA ALA A 388 -11.92 16.80 1.58
C ALA A 388 -10.79 15.78 1.41
N VAL A 389 -11.16 14.53 1.10
CA VAL A 389 -10.22 13.42 1.03
C VAL A 389 -10.39 12.59 -0.25
N ALA A 390 -9.28 12.01 -0.72
CA ALA A 390 -9.26 11.06 -1.83
C ALA A 390 -8.28 9.90 -1.54
N LEU A 391 -8.40 8.79 -2.27
CA LEU A 391 -7.61 7.58 -1.99
C LEU A 391 -6.11 7.76 -2.27
N SER A 392 -5.78 8.40 -3.39
CA SER A 392 -4.41 8.74 -3.78
C SER A 392 -4.19 10.23 -3.64
N GLY A 393 -2.96 10.66 -3.38
CA GLY A 393 -2.75 12.08 -3.20
C GLY A 393 -2.76 12.85 -4.53
N ARG A 394 -2.53 12.18 -5.67
CA ARG A 394 -2.81 12.77 -6.99
C ARG A 394 -4.29 13.08 -7.17
N ALA A 395 -5.17 12.15 -6.76
CA ALA A 395 -6.60 12.41 -6.75
C ALA A 395 -6.95 13.54 -5.77
N ALA A 396 -6.29 13.60 -4.61
CA ALA A 396 -6.47 14.71 -3.67
C ALA A 396 -6.02 16.05 -4.28
N MET A 397 -4.85 16.12 -4.93
CA MET A 397 -4.36 17.32 -5.57
C MET A 397 -5.27 17.81 -6.69
N ARG A 398 -5.73 16.92 -7.58
CA ARG A 398 -6.72 17.29 -8.59
C ARG A 398 -8.03 17.76 -7.98
N LEU A 399 -8.46 17.11 -6.90
CA LEU A 399 -9.62 17.54 -6.15
C LEU A 399 -9.40 18.96 -5.62
N HIS A 400 -8.23 19.27 -5.04
CA HIS A 400 -7.86 20.60 -4.54
C HIS A 400 -7.97 21.68 -5.63
N GLU A 401 -7.31 21.47 -6.76
CA GLU A 401 -7.38 22.37 -7.94
C GLU A 401 -8.83 22.60 -8.38
N SER A 402 -9.65 21.56 -8.28
CA SER A 402 -11.00 21.58 -8.78
C SER A 402 -12.05 22.09 -7.78
N ILE A 403 -11.82 22.06 -6.47
CA ILE A 403 -12.80 22.55 -5.48
C ILE A 403 -12.33 23.81 -4.74
N GLY A 404 -11.04 24.13 -4.75
CA GLY A 404 -10.48 25.30 -4.08
C GLY A 404 -10.44 25.19 -2.54
N PHE A 405 -10.57 23.98 -1.99
CA PHE A 405 -10.45 23.68 -0.56
C PHE A 405 -9.24 22.79 -0.33
N THR A 406 -8.61 22.90 0.84
CA THR A 406 -7.52 22.01 1.24
C THR A 406 -7.99 20.56 1.21
N THR A 407 -7.19 19.69 0.58
CA THR A 407 -7.48 18.26 0.50
C THR A 407 -6.33 17.44 1.05
N MET A 408 -6.61 16.20 1.41
CA MET A 408 -5.56 15.23 1.74
C MET A 408 -5.91 13.81 1.28
N THR A 409 -4.98 12.88 1.44
CA THR A 409 -5.29 11.47 1.25
C THR A 409 -6.15 10.95 2.40
N ILE A 410 -6.99 9.94 2.14
CA ILE A 410 -7.69 9.20 3.20
C ILE A 410 -6.68 8.64 4.22
N ALA A 411 -5.52 8.16 3.75
CA ALA A 411 -4.46 7.69 4.63
C ALA A 411 -3.89 8.81 5.52
N GLY A 412 -3.76 10.04 4.99
CA GLY A 412 -3.38 11.23 5.76
C GLY A 412 -4.43 11.61 6.80
N PHE A 413 -5.70 11.61 6.41
CA PHE A 413 -6.82 11.87 7.31
C PHE A 413 -6.83 10.88 8.49
N LEU A 414 -6.73 9.57 8.21
CA LEU A 414 -6.75 8.51 9.23
C LEU A 414 -5.47 8.45 10.10
N ARG A 415 -4.43 9.25 9.81
CA ARG A 415 -3.26 9.40 10.68
C ARG A 415 -3.45 10.49 11.72
N ASN A 416 -4.35 11.44 11.47
CA ASN A 416 -4.69 12.47 12.45
C ASN A 416 -5.50 11.85 13.60
N PRO A 417 -5.65 12.56 14.73
CA PRO A 417 -6.62 12.17 15.76
C PRO A 417 -8.04 12.12 15.18
N PRO A 418 -8.94 11.29 15.76
CA PRO A 418 -10.35 11.23 15.35
C PRO A 418 -11.00 12.62 15.26
N LEU A 419 -11.78 12.85 14.21
CA LEU A 419 -12.37 14.14 13.92
C LEU A 419 -13.53 14.44 14.87
N ASP A 420 -13.45 15.60 15.54
CA ASP A 420 -14.48 16.19 16.40
C ASP A 420 -14.92 15.31 17.57
N SER A 421 -13.99 14.87 18.41
CA SER A 421 -14.25 14.00 19.56
C SER A 421 -15.40 14.45 20.49
N THR A 422 -15.72 15.74 20.52
CA THR A 422 -16.75 16.36 21.39
C THR A 422 -18.07 16.65 20.68
N GLY A 423 -18.12 16.61 19.35
CA GLY A 423 -19.32 16.89 18.55
C GLY A 423 -19.75 18.35 18.55
N SER A 424 -18.87 19.26 18.95
CA SER A 424 -19.18 20.69 19.14
C SER A 424 -19.04 21.51 17.85
N GLU A 425 -18.41 20.95 16.83
CA GLU A 425 -18.05 21.66 15.61
C GLU A 425 -18.91 21.22 14.42
N LYS A 426 -19.10 22.14 13.48
CA LYS A 426 -19.74 21.82 12.20
C LYS A 426 -18.70 21.26 11.26
N ASN A 427 -18.67 19.95 11.10
CA ASN A 427 -17.71 19.27 10.24
C ASN A 427 -18.39 18.56 9.07
N LEU A 428 -17.79 18.67 7.90
CA LEU A 428 -18.17 17.93 6.70
C LEU A 428 -16.97 17.13 6.19
N LEU A 429 -17.13 15.81 6.11
CA LEU A 429 -16.19 14.94 5.42
C LEU A 429 -16.66 14.71 3.97
N VAL A 430 -15.76 14.91 3.02
CA VAL A 430 -16.00 14.67 1.60
C VAL A 430 -15.05 13.59 1.11
N VAL A 431 -15.58 12.51 0.54
CA VAL A 431 -14.77 11.43 -0.02
C VAL A 431 -14.97 11.38 -1.53
N ASP A 432 -13.96 11.81 -2.29
CA ASP A 432 -13.95 11.73 -3.76
C ASP A 432 -13.38 10.40 -4.27
N GLU A 433 -13.80 10.02 -5.48
CA GLU A 433 -13.55 8.71 -6.09
C GLU A 433 -13.92 7.55 -5.14
N ALA A 434 -15.06 7.68 -4.46
CA ALA A 434 -15.56 6.74 -3.46
C ALA A 434 -15.82 5.32 -4.02
N SER A 435 -15.89 5.15 -5.35
CA SER A 435 -15.97 3.85 -6.02
C SER A 435 -14.76 2.96 -5.74
N MET A 436 -13.62 3.57 -5.40
CA MET A 436 -12.38 2.86 -5.08
C MET A 436 -12.18 2.60 -3.58
N VAL A 437 -13.08 3.08 -2.72
CA VAL A 437 -12.97 2.90 -1.27
C VAL A 437 -13.48 1.51 -0.89
N ASP A 438 -12.57 0.68 -0.40
CA ASP A 438 -12.89 -0.65 0.08
C ASP A 438 -13.59 -0.63 1.45
N LEU A 439 -14.16 -1.76 1.83
CA LEU A 439 -14.87 -1.92 3.10
C LEU A 439 -13.97 -1.62 4.32
N PRO A 440 -12.73 -2.14 4.44
CA PRO A 440 -11.86 -1.81 5.56
C PRO A 440 -11.56 -0.31 5.68
N THR A 441 -11.37 0.38 4.56
CA THR A 441 -11.13 1.83 4.53
C THR A 441 -12.37 2.59 4.94
N MET A 442 -13.55 2.23 4.42
CA MET A 442 -14.81 2.87 4.85
C MET A 442 -15.08 2.64 6.33
N TYR A 443 -14.87 1.42 6.84
CA TYR A 443 -14.98 1.09 8.26
C TYR A 443 -14.09 2.03 9.10
N ARG A 444 -12.82 2.18 8.72
CA ARG A 444 -11.92 3.11 9.41
C ARG A 444 -12.43 4.54 9.36
N ILE A 445 -12.89 5.03 8.19
CA ILE A 445 -13.46 6.39 8.05
C ILE A 445 -14.62 6.59 9.03
N VAL A 446 -15.63 5.71 9.02
CA VAL A 446 -16.83 5.89 9.84
C VAL A 446 -16.56 5.79 11.35
N THR A 447 -15.54 5.02 11.75
CA THR A 447 -15.10 4.91 13.15
C THR A 447 -14.16 6.04 13.59
N HIS A 448 -13.67 6.85 12.65
CA HIS A 448 -12.70 7.92 12.90
C HIS A 448 -13.35 9.31 12.96
N ILE A 449 -14.67 9.39 12.88
CA ILE A 449 -15.43 10.65 12.90
C ILE A 449 -16.53 10.59 13.94
N HIS A 450 -16.80 11.70 14.61
CA HIS A 450 -17.90 11.81 15.55
C HIS A 450 -19.28 11.69 14.88
N PRO A 451 -20.30 11.20 15.59
CA PRO A 451 -21.65 11.04 15.06
C PRO A 451 -22.26 12.24 14.32
N SER A 452 -21.94 13.47 14.73
CA SER A 452 -22.43 14.74 14.16
C SER A 452 -21.82 15.13 12.82
N VAL A 453 -20.68 14.54 12.43
CA VAL A 453 -19.98 14.87 11.18
C VAL A 453 -20.82 14.44 9.98
N ARG A 454 -21.08 15.36 9.05
CA ARG A 454 -21.79 15.05 7.80
C ARG A 454 -20.85 14.42 6.78
N ILE A 455 -21.37 13.60 5.87
CA ILE A 455 -20.60 12.92 4.82
C ILE A 455 -21.16 13.21 3.43
N VAL A 456 -20.29 13.57 2.49
CA VAL A 456 -20.60 13.56 1.06
C VAL A 456 -19.68 12.57 0.35
N LEU A 457 -20.27 11.61 -0.37
CA LEU A 457 -19.54 10.66 -1.22
C LEU A 457 -19.68 11.09 -2.68
N THR A 458 -18.58 11.14 -3.42
CA THR A 458 -18.58 11.40 -4.87
C THR A 458 -17.82 10.30 -5.61
N GLY A 459 -18.33 9.89 -6.76
CA GLY A 459 -17.67 8.87 -7.57
C GLY A 459 -18.55 8.32 -8.68
N ASP A 460 -18.07 7.26 -9.32
CA ASP A 460 -18.79 6.54 -10.38
C ASP A 460 -18.90 5.06 -9.99
N PRO A 461 -20.10 4.56 -9.62
CA PRO A 461 -20.27 3.19 -9.15
C PRO A 461 -19.95 2.13 -10.21
N ASP A 462 -19.89 2.52 -11.50
CA ASP A 462 -19.62 1.64 -12.63
C ASP A 462 -18.12 1.56 -13.00
N GLN A 463 -17.27 2.39 -12.37
CA GLN A 463 -15.82 2.28 -12.53
C GLN A 463 -15.25 1.03 -11.85
N LEU A 464 -13.94 0.83 -12.03
CA LEU A 464 -13.19 -0.23 -11.36
C LEU A 464 -13.53 -0.30 -9.86
N PRO A 465 -13.78 -1.52 -9.34
CA PRO A 465 -14.09 -1.69 -7.94
C PRO A 465 -12.81 -1.49 -7.08
N PRO A 466 -12.95 -1.37 -5.75
CA PRO A 466 -11.80 -1.23 -4.85
C PRO A 466 -10.82 -2.40 -4.98
N ILE A 467 -9.54 -2.18 -4.71
CA ILE A 467 -8.56 -3.30 -4.68
C ILE A 467 -8.88 -4.27 -3.53
N GLY A 468 -9.25 -3.73 -2.36
CA GLY A 468 -9.71 -4.52 -1.22
C GLY A 468 -11.12 -5.10 -1.39
N CYS A 469 -11.63 -5.71 -0.32
CA CYS A 469 -12.96 -6.34 -0.34
C CYS A 469 -14.10 -5.35 -0.22
N GLY A 470 -15.28 -5.78 -0.70
CA GLY A 470 -16.48 -4.96 -0.76
C GLY A 470 -16.54 -4.06 -2.00
N LYS A 471 -17.67 -3.35 -2.10
CA LYS A 471 -17.98 -2.39 -3.17
C LYS A 471 -18.92 -1.30 -2.62
N VAL A 472 -18.42 -0.55 -1.64
CA VAL A 472 -19.22 0.32 -0.75
C VAL A 472 -20.10 1.31 -1.51
N LEU A 473 -19.56 2.12 -2.41
CA LEU A 473 -20.36 3.10 -3.16
C LEU A 473 -21.46 2.43 -4.00
N ALA A 474 -21.13 1.32 -4.67
CA ALA A 474 -22.10 0.59 -5.48
C ALA A 474 -23.23 -0.01 -4.62
N ASP A 475 -22.90 -0.61 -3.47
CA ASP A 475 -23.88 -1.15 -2.53
C ASP A 475 -24.79 -0.05 -1.95
N ILE A 476 -24.23 1.13 -1.65
CA ILE A 476 -24.98 2.31 -1.21
C ILE A 476 -25.99 2.72 -2.29
N VAL A 477 -25.55 2.87 -3.53
CA VAL A 477 -26.40 3.28 -4.66
C VAL A 477 -27.49 2.24 -4.94
N HIS A 478 -27.16 0.95 -4.91
CA HIS A 478 -28.11 -0.14 -5.18
C HIS A 478 -29.14 -0.33 -4.07
N SER A 479 -28.76 -0.11 -2.81
CA SER A 479 -29.68 -0.22 -1.66
C SER A 479 -30.83 0.80 -1.73
N LYS A 480 -30.63 1.92 -2.45
CA LYS A 480 -31.55 3.06 -2.53
C LYS A 480 -31.95 3.68 -1.19
N ARG A 481 -31.28 3.30 -0.09
CA ARG A 481 -31.62 3.76 1.26
C ARG A 481 -30.93 5.07 1.65
N ILE A 482 -29.75 5.32 1.08
CA ILE A 482 -28.99 6.56 1.26
C ILE A 482 -29.22 7.44 0.03
N THR A 483 -29.49 8.72 0.27
CA THR A 483 -29.83 9.68 -0.77
C THR A 483 -28.69 9.83 -1.78
N ASN A 484 -28.98 9.54 -3.05
CA ASN A 484 -28.03 9.60 -4.15
C ASN A 484 -28.61 10.39 -5.32
N THR A 485 -27.86 11.37 -5.82
CA THR A 485 -28.19 12.03 -7.09
C THR A 485 -27.19 11.60 -8.16
N MET A 486 -27.68 10.85 -9.16
CA MET A 486 -26.89 10.46 -10.32
C MET A 486 -26.98 11.53 -11.42
N LEU A 487 -25.83 12.08 -11.80
CA LEU A 487 -25.68 13.01 -12.90
C LEU A 487 -25.55 12.22 -14.21
N ASP A 488 -26.41 12.54 -15.17
CA ASP A 488 -26.62 11.82 -16.43
C ASP A 488 -26.23 12.62 -17.67
N ILE A 489 -26.16 13.96 -17.57
CA ILE A 489 -25.80 14.86 -18.66
C ILE A 489 -24.30 15.16 -18.64
N VAL A 490 -23.60 14.80 -19.72
CA VAL A 490 -22.18 15.17 -19.91
C VAL A 490 -22.09 16.58 -20.50
N LYS A 491 -21.40 17.48 -19.79
CA LYS A 491 -21.12 18.86 -20.21
C LYS A 491 -19.63 19.00 -20.56
N ARG A 492 -19.20 18.39 -21.66
CA ARG A 492 -17.96 18.80 -22.35
C ARG A 492 -18.34 19.78 -23.46
N GLN A 493 -17.46 20.72 -23.80
CA GLN A 493 -17.69 21.66 -24.91
C GLN A 493 -18.12 20.86 -26.16
N GLU A 494 -19.32 21.19 -26.66
CA GLU A 494 -19.99 20.66 -27.85
C GLU A 494 -19.57 19.25 -28.30
N GLY A 495 -20.30 18.21 -27.86
CA GLY A 495 -20.66 16.97 -28.61
C GLY A 495 -19.69 16.29 -29.59
N SER A 496 -18.40 16.59 -29.58
CA SER A 496 -17.51 16.37 -30.74
C SER A 496 -16.66 15.10 -30.65
N THR A 497 -16.47 14.54 -29.45
CA THR A 497 -15.58 13.37 -29.26
C THR A 497 -16.29 12.02 -29.40
N GLY A 498 -17.59 11.93 -29.04
CA GLY A 498 -18.34 10.67 -29.01
C GLY A 498 -17.93 9.69 -27.88
N ILE A 499 -16.95 10.06 -27.05
CA ILE A 499 -16.44 9.24 -25.93
C ILE A 499 -17.53 8.95 -24.88
N PRO A 500 -18.35 9.93 -24.45
CA PRO A 500 -19.42 9.68 -23.48
C PRO A 500 -20.41 8.61 -23.93
N GLU A 501 -20.94 8.75 -25.14
CA GLU A 501 -21.90 7.83 -25.74
C GLU A 501 -21.29 6.43 -25.92
N TYR A 502 -20.05 6.36 -26.40
CA TYR A 502 -19.32 5.11 -26.57
C TYR A 502 -19.11 4.41 -25.23
N SER A 503 -18.64 5.13 -24.20
CA SER A 503 -18.39 4.58 -22.87
C SER A 503 -19.67 4.06 -22.21
N LYS A 504 -20.81 4.72 -22.45
CA LYS A 504 -22.12 4.29 -21.96
C LYS A 504 -22.54 2.94 -22.54
N LEU A 505 -22.36 2.74 -23.84
CA LEU A 505 -22.63 1.45 -24.49
C LEU A 505 -21.76 0.34 -23.88
N ILE A 506 -20.46 0.60 -23.71
CA ILE A 506 -19.54 -0.36 -23.07
C ILE A 506 -20.00 -0.72 -21.67
N ASN A 507 -20.38 0.27 -20.86
CA ASN A 507 -20.88 0.05 -19.50
C ASN A 507 -22.15 -0.82 -19.47
N GLN A 508 -23.07 -0.59 -20.41
CA GLN A 508 -24.29 -1.38 -20.59
C GLN A 508 -24.01 -2.79 -21.11
N GLY A 509 -22.78 -3.06 -21.58
CA GLY A 509 -22.40 -4.32 -22.20
C GLY A 509 -22.84 -4.44 -23.65
N GLU A 510 -23.16 -3.30 -24.26
CA GLU A 510 -23.56 -3.18 -25.66
C GLU A 510 -22.33 -2.87 -26.51
N ILE A 511 -22.18 -3.62 -27.60
CA ILE A 511 -21.09 -3.41 -28.56
C ILE A 511 -21.46 -2.17 -29.40
N PRO A 512 -20.59 -1.15 -29.48
CA PRO A 512 -20.87 0.02 -30.30
C PRO A 512 -21.06 -0.37 -31.78
N PRO A 513 -22.06 0.20 -32.48
CA PRO A 513 -22.36 -0.16 -33.87
C PRO A 513 -21.20 0.16 -34.82
N ARG A 514 -20.35 1.13 -34.45
CA ARG A 514 -19.06 1.40 -35.08
C ARG A 514 -18.00 1.45 -34.00
N LEU A 515 -16.97 0.62 -34.14
CA LEU A 515 -15.83 0.58 -33.21
C LEU A 515 -14.93 1.82 -33.32
N SER A 516 -14.93 2.45 -34.50
CA SER A 516 -14.29 3.74 -34.71
C SER A 516 -15.35 4.79 -35.04
N THR A 517 -15.38 5.88 -34.28
CA THR A 517 -16.35 6.97 -34.43
C THR A 517 -15.78 8.26 -33.84
N ALA A 518 -15.93 9.37 -34.55
CA ALA A 518 -15.40 10.68 -34.13
C ALA A 518 -13.91 10.61 -33.71
N SER A 519 -13.60 10.75 -32.42
CA SER A 519 -12.24 10.70 -31.88
C SER A 519 -11.85 9.35 -31.25
N ILE A 520 -12.61 8.30 -31.55
CA ILE A 520 -12.37 6.93 -31.08
C ILE A 520 -11.92 6.08 -32.26
N PHE A 521 -10.78 5.42 -32.12
CA PHE A 521 -10.17 4.58 -33.14
C PHE A 521 -9.89 3.18 -32.59
N PHE A 522 -10.45 2.17 -33.24
CA PHE A 522 -10.16 0.77 -32.95
C PHE A 522 -9.15 0.20 -33.94
N HIS A 523 -8.09 -0.41 -33.41
CA HIS A 523 -6.96 -0.97 -34.16
C HIS A 523 -6.92 -2.47 -33.95
N GLU A 524 -7.44 -3.23 -34.92
CA GLU A 524 -7.38 -4.69 -34.91
C GLU A 524 -5.92 -5.14 -34.82
N ALA A 525 -5.62 -5.93 -33.78
CA ALA A 525 -4.27 -6.38 -33.49
C ALA A 525 -4.29 -7.73 -32.77
N ASN A 526 -3.50 -8.67 -33.27
CA ASN A 526 -3.21 -9.90 -32.53
C ASN A 526 -2.35 -9.59 -31.30
N LYS A 527 -2.38 -10.48 -30.30
CA LYS A 527 -1.70 -10.27 -29.00
C LYS A 527 -0.22 -9.90 -29.11
N SER A 528 0.50 -10.46 -30.08
CA SER A 528 1.93 -10.16 -30.33
C SER A 528 2.17 -8.78 -30.96
N GLU A 529 1.16 -8.17 -31.59
CA GLU A 529 1.27 -6.89 -32.27
C GLU A 529 0.87 -5.69 -31.41
N ILE A 530 0.09 -5.92 -30.35
CA ILE A 530 -0.48 -4.86 -29.50
C ILE A 530 0.61 -3.89 -29.05
N THR A 531 1.68 -4.40 -28.43
CA THR A 531 2.79 -3.59 -27.91
C THR A 531 3.42 -2.71 -28.99
N ASN A 532 3.67 -3.28 -30.18
CA ASN A 532 4.30 -2.56 -31.28
C ASN A 532 3.37 -1.47 -31.87
N ARG A 533 2.08 -1.76 -31.98
CA ARG A 533 1.08 -0.78 -32.47
C ARG A 533 0.88 0.34 -31.46
N CYS A 534 0.79 0.04 -30.16
CA CYS A 534 0.74 1.06 -29.12
C CYS A 534 1.96 1.99 -29.17
N CYS A 535 3.16 1.42 -29.34
CA CYS A 535 4.39 2.21 -29.49
C CYS A 535 4.32 3.15 -30.72
N ARG A 536 3.93 2.64 -31.89
CA ARG A 536 3.78 3.47 -33.11
C ARG A 536 2.77 4.61 -32.92
N LEU A 537 1.62 4.32 -32.31
CA LEU A 537 0.60 5.33 -32.03
C LEU A 537 1.08 6.39 -31.06
N TYR A 538 1.86 5.99 -30.04
CA TYR A 538 2.47 6.92 -29.09
C TYR A 538 3.49 7.84 -29.76
N CYS A 539 4.36 7.28 -30.63
CA CYS A 539 5.33 8.06 -31.40
C CYS A 539 4.70 9.15 -32.26
N GLY A 540 3.45 8.97 -32.70
CA GLY A 540 2.74 9.99 -33.47
C GLY A 540 2.32 11.23 -32.69
N SER A 541 2.22 11.16 -31.35
CA SER A 541 1.92 12.31 -30.48
C SER A 541 2.42 12.08 -29.05
N PRO A 542 3.75 12.07 -28.80
CA PRO A 542 4.33 11.64 -27.53
C PRO A 542 3.91 12.51 -26.33
N GLU A 543 3.88 13.83 -26.52
CA GLU A 543 3.61 14.81 -25.46
C GLU A 543 2.18 14.75 -24.93
N ASN A 544 1.22 14.36 -25.79
CA ASN A 544 -0.22 14.37 -25.45
C ASN A 544 -0.80 12.98 -25.19
N SER A 545 0.02 11.93 -25.31
CA SER A 545 -0.45 10.55 -25.22
C SER A 545 -0.10 9.89 -23.90
N ARG A 546 -0.96 8.98 -23.45
CA ARG A 546 -0.64 8.02 -22.40
C ARG A 546 -1.11 6.63 -22.80
N ILE A 547 -0.26 5.62 -22.62
CA ILE A 547 -0.65 4.23 -22.86
C ILE A 547 -1.16 3.62 -21.55
N ILE A 548 -2.32 2.98 -21.61
CA ILE A 548 -2.91 2.21 -20.52
C ILE A 548 -2.83 0.73 -20.87
N ALA A 549 -2.17 -0.05 -20.02
CA ALA A 549 -2.01 -1.49 -20.18
C ALA A 549 -2.45 -2.26 -18.92
N PRO A 550 -2.87 -3.54 -19.07
CA PRO A 550 -3.50 -4.28 -17.99
C PRO A 550 -2.52 -4.86 -16.95
N THR A 551 -1.27 -5.13 -17.32
CA THR A 551 -0.29 -5.80 -16.46
C THR A 551 1.03 -5.04 -16.39
N ARG A 552 1.75 -5.14 -15.27
CA ARG A 552 3.09 -4.51 -15.11
C ARG A 552 4.10 -5.03 -16.14
N ASN A 553 4.03 -6.30 -16.52
CA ASN A 553 4.90 -6.88 -17.53
C ASN A 553 4.68 -6.23 -18.90
N MET A 554 3.42 -6.08 -19.32
CA MET A 554 3.09 -5.41 -20.59
C MET A 554 3.45 -3.91 -20.53
N VAL A 555 3.21 -3.24 -19.40
CA VAL A 555 3.66 -1.85 -19.19
C VAL A 555 5.17 -1.72 -19.36
N SER A 556 5.96 -2.60 -18.73
CA SER A 556 7.43 -2.60 -18.85
C SER A 556 7.89 -2.85 -20.29
N GLU A 557 7.27 -3.80 -21.00
CA GLU A 557 7.58 -4.07 -22.41
C GLU A 557 7.28 -2.85 -23.30
N ILE A 558 6.11 -2.22 -23.13
CA ILE A 558 5.72 -1.03 -23.87
C ILE A 558 6.66 0.14 -23.55
N ASN A 559 6.96 0.38 -22.27
CA ASN A 559 7.85 1.44 -21.82
C ASN A 559 9.23 1.35 -22.49
N ASN A 560 9.85 0.16 -22.49
CA ASN A 560 11.15 -0.04 -23.10
C ASN A 560 11.13 0.21 -24.62
N LYS A 561 10.07 -0.25 -25.30
CA LYS A 561 9.91 -0.03 -26.75
C LYS A 561 9.66 1.43 -27.08
N VAL A 562 8.83 2.13 -26.29
CA VAL A 562 8.54 3.55 -26.48
C VAL A 562 9.80 4.36 -26.24
N GLN A 563 10.48 4.17 -25.10
CA GLN A 563 11.74 4.85 -24.79
C GLN A 563 12.76 4.66 -25.93
N SER A 564 12.93 3.44 -26.43
CA SER A 564 13.86 3.17 -27.54
C SER A 564 13.47 3.93 -28.83
N ALA A 565 12.18 4.14 -29.07
CA ALA A 565 11.67 4.80 -30.27
C ALA A 565 11.65 6.33 -30.17
N VAL A 566 11.29 6.89 -29.02
CA VAL A 566 11.12 8.34 -28.83
C VAL A 566 12.29 9.01 -28.11
N ASN A 567 13.07 8.24 -27.34
CA ASN A 567 14.21 8.73 -26.55
C ASN A 567 15.41 7.76 -26.61
N GLY A 568 15.63 7.16 -27.78
CA GLY A 568 16.63 6.10 -28.03
C GLY A 568 18.08 6.53 -27.77
N HIS A 569 18.37 7.81 -27.91
CA HIS A 569 19.70 8.41 -27.78
C HIS A 569 19.79 9.42 -26.62
N GLY A 570 18.80 9.44 -25.72
CA GLY A 570 18.82 10.31 -24.55
C GLY A 570 19.97 9.96 -23.60
N GLU A 571 20.53 10.99 -22.99
CA GLU A 571 21.59 10.85 -21.99
C GLU A 571 21.08 10.10 -20.76
N MET A 572 21.84 9.09 -20.31
CA MET A 572 21.41 8.20 -19.22
C MET A 572 21.75 8.76 -17.84
N LEU A 573 20.85 8.57 -16.89
CA LEU A 573 21.13 8.83 -15.48
C LEU A 573 22.17 7.84 -14.94
N ARG A 574 23.37 8.35 -14.66
CA ARG A 574 24.50 7.60 -14.09
C ARG A 574 24.82 8.13 -12.71
N PHE A 575 25.22 7.25 -11.81
CA PHE A 575 25.58 7.64 -10.45
C PHE A 575 26.67 6.71 -9.90
N THR A 576 27.53 7.27 -9.05
CA THR A 576 28.62 6.53 -8.42
C THR A 576 28.31 6.33 -6.94
N ILE A 577 28.32 5.08 -6.48
CA ILE A 577 28.17 4.72 -5.07
C ILE A 577 29.41 3.92 -4.67
N HIS A 578 30.16 4.39 -3.67
CA HIS A 578 31.38 3.73 -3.19
C HIS A 578 32.41 3.36 -4.27
N SER A 579 32.59 4.24 -5.27
CA SER A 579 33.50 4.04 -6.43
C SER A 579 33.06 2.96 -7.42
N GLU A 580 31.83 2.45 -7.30
CA GLU A 580 31.18 1.64 -8.32
C GLU A 580 30.19 2.50 -9.12
N GLU A 581 30.25 2.41 -10.45
CA GLU A 581 29.29 3.06 -11.34
C GLU A 581 28.02 2.24 -11.48
N PHE A 582 26.89 2.89 -11.22
CA PHE A 582 25.55 2.35 -11.43
C PHE A 582 24.82 3.19 -12.48
N PHE A 583 23.86 2.56 -13.14
CA PHE A 583 22.96 3.25 -14.07
C PHE A 583 21.54 2.72 -13.91
N LEU A 584 20.58 3.61 -14.07
CA LEU A 584 19.20 3.21 -14.37
C LEU A 584 18.96 3.43 -15.85
N ASN A 585 18.11 2.59 -16.45
CA ASN A 585 17.64 2.82 -17.82
C ASN A 585 16.58 3.94 -17.86
N LEU A 586 16.94 5.11 -17.33
CA LEU A 586 16.22 6.37 -17.35
C LEU A 586 17.11 7.40 -18.03
N ARG A 587 16.52 8.20 -18.90
CA ARG A 587 17.21 9.13 -19.78
C ARG A 587 16.62 10.51 -19.68
N LEU A 588 17.43 11.53 -19.93
CA LEU A 588 16.96 12.92 -19.97
C LEU A 588 15.73 13.02 -20.89
N ASN A 589 14.68 13.72 -20.42
CA ASN A 589 13.36 13.84 -21.03
C ASN A 589 12.46 12.59 -20.98
N ASP A 590 12.85 11.51 -20.29
CA ASP A 590 11.94 10.39 -20.09
C ASP A 590 10.73 10.80 -19.23
N ALA A 591 9.56 10.32 -19.63
CA ALA A 591 8.41 10.29 -18.75
C ALA A 591 8.68 9.29 -17.60
N VAL A 592 8.48 9.74 -16.36
CA VAL A 592 8.72 8.97 -15.14
C VAL A 592 7.40 8.77 -14.37
N LEU A 593 7.28 7.61 -13.72
CA LEU A 593 6.24 7.25 -12.77
C LEU A 593 6.87 6.95 -11.41
N PHE A 594 6.33 7.53 -10.34
CA PHE A 594 6.75 7.24 -8.98
C PHE A 594 5.91 6.14 -8.34
N THR A 595 6.56 5.18 -7.68
CA THR A 595 5.90 3.96 -7.17
C THR A 595 5.76 3.89 -5.64
N LYS A 596 6.33 4.86 -4.93
CA LYS A 596 6.28 5.00 -3.46
C LYS A 596 5.88 6.42 -3.07
N ASN A 597 5.44 6.60 -1.82
CA ASN A 597 5.15 7.92 -1.27
C ASN A 597 6.40 8.48 -0.57
N LEU A 598 6.84 9.67 -0.96
CA LEU A 598 7.87 10.45 -0.26
C LEU A 598 7.27 11.82 0.09
N TYR A 599 6.43 11.84 1.14
CA TYR A 599 5.64 13.02 1.50
C TYR A 599 6.48 14.28 1.74
N HIS A 600 7.69 14.13 2.27
CA HIS A 600 8.60 15.24 2.55
C HIS A 600 9.16 15.92 1.28
N ARG A 601 9.07 15.25 0.12
CA ARG A 601 9.44 15.78 -1.20
C ARG A 601 8.22 16.09 -2.07
N GLY A 602 7.01 15.97 -1.54
CA GLY A 602 5.77 16.11 -2.33
C GLY A 602 5.48 14.94 -3.30
N ILE A 603 6.34 13.92 -3.38
CA ILE A 603 6.15 12.77 -4.27
C ILE A 603 5.18 11.77 -3.66
N GLN A 604 4.26 11.28 -4.50
CA GLN A 604 3.30 10.26 -4.11
C GLN A 604 3.27 9.11 -5.11
N ASN A 605 2.81 7.95 -4.66
CA ASN A 605 2.66 6.79 -5.50
C ASN A 605 1.62 7.05 -6.60
N GLY A 606 2.05 6.93 -7.86
CA GLY A 606 1.25 7.27 -9.05
C GLY A 606 1.49 8.68 -9.59
N SER A 607 2.37 9.47 -8.97
CA SER A 607 2.79 10.77 -9.51
C SER A 607 3.55 10.56 -10.81
N LEU A 608 3.43 11.51 -11.73
CA LEU A 608 4.13 11.51 -13.00
C LEU A 608 5.11 12.68 -13.02
N GLY A 609 6.17 12.52 -13.79
CA GLY A 609 7.11 13.59 -14.05
C GLY A 609 7.89 13.35 -15.33
N VAL A 610 8.85 14.23 -15.57
CA VAL A 610 9.82 14.15 -16.66
C VAL A 610 11.21 14.28 -16.06
N LEU A 611 12.12 13.38 -16.40
CA LEU A 611 13.52 13.50 -16.00
C LEU A 611 14.12 14.75 -16.65
N SER A 612 14.50 15.75 -15.86
CA SER A 612 14.94 17.07 -16.33
C SER A 612 16.44 17.32 -16.15
N GLY A 613 17.13 16.50 -15.37
CA GLY A 613 18.59 16.53 -15.24
C GLY A 613 19.16 15.15 -14.95
N VAL A 614 20.34 14.84 -15.51
CA VAL A 614 21.05 13.55 -15.33
C VAL A 614 22.42 13.70 -14.67
N GLU A 615 22.75 14.93 -14.29
CA GLU A 615 23.92 15.28 -13.50
C GLU A 615 23.48 16.26 -12.41
N PRO A 616 24.12 16.24 -11.22
CA PRO A 616 23.91 17.27 -10.23
C PRO A 616 24.39 18.63 -10.77
N GLU A 617 23.63 19.70 -10.53
CA GLU A 617 24.11 21.06 -10.80
C GLU A 617 25.32 21.33 -9.90
N GLU A 618 26.43 21.84 -10.47
CA GLU A 618 27.62 22.26 -9.74
C GLU A 618 27.25 23.38 -8.75
N ASN A 619 26.94 23.02 -7.51
CA ASN A 619 26.85 23.97 -6.42
C ASN A 619 28.18 23.97 -5.67
N ASP A 620 28.95 25.04 -5.87
CA ASP A 620 29.98 25.48 -4.94
C ASP A 620 29.34 25.66 -3.55
N THR A 621 29.97 25.10 -2.53
CA THR A 621 29.73 25.34 -1.08
C THR A 621 28.55 24.62 -0.40
N ASP A 622 28.75 23.35 0.01
CA ASP A 622 28.57 22.91 1.41
C ASP A 622 28.95 21.42 1.57
N GLU A 623 29.89 21.11 2.47
CA GLU A 623 30.29 19.72 2.84
C GLU A 623 29.18 18.91 3.54
N LEU A 624 27.97 19.48 3.66
CA LEU A 624 26.81 18.92 4.36
C LEU A 624 25.59 18.69 3.43
N ALA A 625 25.67 18.99 2.13
CA ALA A 625 24.57 18.76 1.21
C ALA A 625 24.35 17.25 0.95
N GLU A 626 23.09 16.80 0.98
CA GLU A 626 22.74 15.42 0.60
C GLU A 626 23.16 15.15 -0.85
N THR A 627 23.84 14.04 -1.10
CA THR A 627 24.21 13.62 -2.45
C THR A 627 22.95 13.37 -3.27
N TYR A 628 22.83 14.04 -4.42
CA TYR A 628 21.75 13.84 -5.39
C TYR A 628 22.35 13.59 -6.78
N PHE A 629 21.57 12.95 -7.66
CA PHE A 629 22.06 12.36 -8.91
C PHE A 629 21.58 13.10 -10.17
N GLY A 630 20.62 14.00 -10.03
CA GLY A 630 19.97 14.72 -11.13
C GLY A 630 18.67 15.35 -10.68
N ASP A 631 17.81 15.70 -11.64
CA ASP A 631 16.53 16.38 -11.39
C ASP A 631 15.36 15.74 -12.12
N VAL A 632 14.19 15.81 -11.50
CA VAL A 632 12.93 15.42 -12.10
C VAL A 632 11.90 16.54 -11.89
N THR A 633 11.17 16.87 -12.94
CA THR A 633 10.07 17.85 -12.89
C THR A 633 8.76 17.11 -12.86
N LEU A 634 7.97 17.30 -11.80
CA LEU A 634 6.65 16.68 -11.66
C LEU A 634 5.62 17.30 -12.63
N ASP A 635 4.50 16.61 -12.85
CA ASP A 635 3.36 17.15 -13.59
C ASP A 635 2.73 18.40 -12.95
N THR A 636 3.06 18.65 -11.68
CA THR A 636 2.72 19.86 -10.92
C THR A 636 3.59 21.07 -11.28
N GLY A 637 4.71 20.85 -11.97
CA GLY A 637 5.74 21.86 -12.25
C GLY A 637 6.86 21.91 -11.21
N ASP A 638 6.75 21.18 -10.10
CA ASP A 638 7.79 21.16 -9.07
C ASP A 638 9.05 20.45 -9.56
N ARG A 639 10.21 21.09 -9.42
CA ARG A 639 11.53 20.48 -9.69
C ARG A 639 12.06 19.83 -8.41
N ILE A 640 12.41 18.56 -8.48
CA ILE A 640 12.85 17.75 -7.34
C ILE A 640 14.21 17.14 -7.65
N GLN A 641 15.14 17.30 -6.71
CA GLN A 641 16.44 16.64 -6.73
C GLN A 641 16.30 15.14 -6.49
N ILE A 642 17.00 14.34 -7.30
CA ILE A 642 16.96 12.88 -7.25
C ILE A 642 17.97 12.38 -6.20
N THR A 643 17.50 12.21 -4.97
CA THR A 643 18.21 11.48 -3.91
C THR A 643 18.01 9.97 -4.04
N GLN A 644 18.71 9.15 -3.24
CA GLN A 644 18.62 7.68 -3.30
C GLN A 644 17.19 7.14 -3.10
N ASP A 645 16.44 7.69 -2.17
CA ASP A 645 15.05 7.28 -1.90
C ASP A 645 14.10 7.65 -3.04
N VAL A 646 14.34 8.79 -3.70
CA VAL A 646 13.63 9.21 -4.92
C VAL A 646 13.96 8.24 -6.07
N LEU A 647 15.24 7.98 -6.29
CA LEU A 647 15.76 7.06 -7.31
C LEU A 647 15.12 5.66 -7.18
N ASP A 648 15.06 5.13 -5.96
CA ASP A 648 14.50 3.81 -5.61
C ASP A 648 12.99 3.65 -5.88
N CYS A 649 12.31 4.72 -6.31
CA CYS A 649 10.88 4.68 -6.62
C CYS A 649 10.52 5.16 -8.03
N MET A 650 11.51 5.53 -8.86
CA MET A 650 11.31 5.95 -10.25
C MET A 650 11.24 4.75 -11.20
N GLU A 651 10.17 4.70 -12.00
CA GLU A 651 10.02 3.77 -13.13
C GLU A 651 9.68 4.57 -14.40
N LEU A 652 9.87 4.00 -15.60
CA LEU A 652 9.38 4.62 -16.84
C LEU A 652 7.86 4.80 -16.82
N GLY A 653 7.41 5.95 -17.34
CA GLY A 653 6.02 6.40 -17.27
C GLY A 653 5.24 6.38 -18.58
N TYR A 654 5.85 6.15 -19.74
CA TYR A 654 5.18 6.22 -21.06
C TYR A 654 3.85 5.43 -21.14
N ALA A 655 3.87 4.25 -20.55
CA ALA A 655 2.73 3.39 -20.28
C ALA A 655 2.56 3.24 -18.76
N ILE A 656 1.31 3.17 -18.33
CA ILE A 656 0.95 2.93 -16.93
C ILE A 656 -0.16 1.88 -16.85
N THR A 657 -0.28 1.25 -15.68
CA THR A 657 -1.46 0.40 -15.42
C THR A 657 -2.69 1.27 -15.19
N LEU A 658 -3.87 0.75 -15.49
CA LEU A 658 -5.13 1.50 -15.27
C LEU A 658 -5.30 1.94 -13.82
N HIS A 659 -4.88 1.13 -12.85
CA HIS A 659 -4.91 1.49 -11.43
C HIS A 659 -4.05 2.73 -11.10
N LYS A 660 -2.95 2.94 -11.83
CA LYS A 660 -2.11 4.14 -11.69
C LYS A 660 -2.65 5.34 -12.47
N ALA A 661 -3.56 5.11 -13.41
CA ALA A 661 -4.27 6.14 -14.16
C ALA A 661 -5.58 6.61 -13.47
N GLN A 662 -5.99 5.96 -12.38
CA GLN A 662 -7.20 6.34 -11.65
C GLN A 662 -7.10 7.75 -11.05
N GLY A 663 -8.24 8.44 -10.98
CA GLY A 663 -8.29 9.86 -10.60
C GLY A 663 -7.58 10.78 -11.58
N SER A 664 -7.24 10.30 -12.78
CA SER A 664 -6.50 11.04 -13.80
C SER A 664 -7.18 11.06 -15.13
N GLN A 665 -6.90 12.10 -15.90
CA GLN A 665 -7.35 12.24 -17.28
C GLN A 665 -6.16 12.69 -18.14
N PHE A 666 -6.18 12.30 -19.41
CA PHE A 666 -5.15 12.61 -20.39
C PHE A 666 -5.81 13.03 -21.70
N PRO A 667 -5.22 13.97 -22.47
CA PRO A 667 -5.76 14.40 -23.75
C PRO A 667 -6.03 13.23 -24.70
N ARG A 668 -5.04 12.35 -24.86
CA ARG A 668 -5.10 11.17 -25.72
C ARG A 668 -4.70 9.90 -24.96
N VAL A 669 -5.57 8.88 -25.00
CA VAL A 669 -5.33 7.59 -24.34
C VAL A 669 -5.22 6.47 -25.37
N ILE A 670 -4.16 5.65 -25.24
CA ILE A 670 -3.96 4.44 -26.03
C ILE A 670 -4.16 3.23 -25.11
N ILE A 671 -5.21 2.44 -25.34
CA ILE A 671 -5.57 1.27 -24.55
C ILE A 671 -4.98 0.02 -25.22
N ALA A 672 -4.03 -0.63 -24.54
CA ALA A 672 -3.53 -1.95 -24.92
C ALA A 672 -4.50 -3.02 -24.41
N LEU A 673 -5.49 -3.36 -25.24
CA LEU A 673 -6.58 -4.25 -24.88
C LEU A 673 -6.18 -5.71 -25.10
N SER A 674 -6.06 -6.48 -24.02
CA SER A 674 -5.83 -7.92 -24.09
C SER A 674 -6.60 -8.62 -22.99
N LYS A 675 -7.41 -9.61 -23.36
CA LYS A 675 -8.20 -10.40 -22.41
C LYS A 675 -7.29 -11.14 -21.44
N GLY A 676 -7.66 -11.09 -20.16
CA GLY A 676 -6.93 -11.72 -19.07
C GLY A 676 -7.74 -11.67 -17.78
N ARG A 677 -7.11 -12.00 -16.66
CA ARG A 677 -7.80 -12.01 -15.35
C ARG A 677 -8.24 -10.63 -14.87
N ILE A 678 -7.51 -9.58 -15.26
CA ILE A 678 -7.71 -8.20 -14.78
C ILE A 678 -8.67 -7.42 -15.68
N VAL A 679 -8.70 -7.73 -16.98
CA VAL A 679 -9.45 -6.95 -17.97
C VAL A 679 -10.88 -7.48 -18.06
N ASP A 680 -11.82 -6.65 -17.64
CA ASP A 680 -13.26 -6.86 -17.77
C ASP A 680 -13.94 -5.58 -18.27
N ARG A 681 -15.28 -5.59 -18.32
CA ARG A 681 -16.08 -4.45 -18.77
C ARG A 681 -15.78 -3.17 -17.98
N ALA A 682 -15.68 -3.25 -16.66
CA ALA A 682 -15.42 -2.09 -15.80
C ALA A 682 -14.01 -1.54 -16.03
N TRP A 683 -13.02 -2.41 -16.26
CA TRP A 683 -11.68 -2.02 -16.67
C TRP A 683 -11.69 -1.26 -18.00
N LEU A 684 -12.37 -1.78 -19.02
CA LEU A 684 -12.44 -1.12 -20.33
C LEU A 684 -13.18 0.22 -20.25
N TYR A 685 -14.33 0.26 -19.57
CA TYR A 685 -15.07 1.49 -19.30
C TYR A 685 -14.20 2.54 -18.58
N THR A 686 -13.51 2.13 -17.51
CA THR A 686 -12.65 3.04 -16.74
C THR A 686 -11.46 3.54 -17.57
N ALA A 687 -10.86 2.69 -18.42
CA ALA A 687 -9.78 3.09 -19.33
C ALA A 687 -10.24 4.11 -20.38
N ILE A 688 -11.42 3.90 -20.97
CA ILE A 688 -12.03 4.83 -21.95
C ILE A 688 -12.29 6.20 -21.29
N THR A 689 -12.82 6.21 -20.07
CA THR A 689 -13.14 7.47 -19.34
C THR A 689 -11.91 8.24 -18.86
N ARG A 690 -10.69 7.70 -19.01
CA ARG A 690 -9.44 8.45 -18.76
C ARG A 690 -9.12 9.43 -19.89
N ALA A 691 -9.74 9.29 -21.06
CA ALA A 691 -9.49 10.20 -22.18
C ALA A 691 -10.34 11.48 -22.10
N GLU A 692 -9.70 12.60 -22.39
CA GLU A 692 -10.37 13.90 -22.51
C GLU A 692 -10.89 14.11 -23.93
N SER A 693 -10.03 13.84 -24.93
CA SER A 693 -10.28 14.23 -26.31
C SER A 693 -10.23 13.06 -27.30
N GLU A 694 -9.30 12.12 -27.16
CA GLU A 694 -9.03 11.09 -28.19
C GLU A 694 -8.69 9.72 -27.60
N ILE A 695 -9.19 8.65 -28.21
CA ILE A 695 -9.00 7.25 -27.76
C ILE A 695 -8.50 6.38 -28.91
N HIS A 696 -7.47 5.59 -28.62
CA HIS A 696 -7.05 4.47 -29.45
C HIS A 696 -7.21 3.16 -28.67
N ILE A 697 -7.99 2.22 -29.18
CA ILE A 697 -8.13 0.88 -28.61
C ILE A 697 -7.36 -0.08 -29.51
N VAL A 698 -6.35 -0.76 -28.97
CA VAL A 698 -5.49 -1.68 -29.72
C VAL A 698 -5.65 -3.08 -29.16
N GLY A 699 -6.25 -3.99 -29.93
CA GLY A 699 -6.53 -5.36 -29.51
C GLY A 699 -7.32 -6.12 -30.56
N SER A 700 -7.69 -7.37 -30.26
CA SER A 700 -8.52 -8.15 -31.19
C SER A 700 -10.00 -7.81 -31.02
N LEU A 701 -10.76 -7.89 -32.11
CA LEU A 701 -12.21 -7.73 -32.10
C LEU A 701 -12.87 -8.75 -31.17
N GLU A 702 -12.37 -9.98 -31.17
CA GLU A 702 -12.87 -11.06 -30.30
C GLU A 702 -12.74 -10.69 -28.82
N ASP A 703 -11.57 -10.19 -28.40
CA ASP A 703 -11.35 -9.76 -27.02
C ASP A 703 -12.25 -8.58 -26.67
N PHE A 704 -12.36 -7.58 -27.54
CA PHE A 704 -13.21 -6.41 -27.32
C PHE A 704 -14.68 -6.79 -27.10
N ILE A 705 -15.23 -7.66 -27.96
CA ILE A 705 -16.60 -8.17 -27.85
C ILE A 705 -16.78 -8.96 -26.56
N ALA A 706 -15.87 -9.91 -26.29
CA ALA A 706 -15.98 -10.77 -25.12
C ALA A 706 -15.88 -9.99 -23.80
N ILE A 707 -15.00 -8.99 -23.73
CA ILE A 707 -14.82 -8.12 -22.55
C ILE A 707 -16.05 -7.24 -22.34
N THR A 708 -16.59 -6.65 -23.41
CA THR A 708 -17.76 -5.77 -23.35
C THR A 708 -19.00 -6.54 -22.93
N ALA A 709 -19.29 -7.68 -23.58
CA ALA A 709 -20.50 -8.45 -23.34
C ALA A 709 -20.50 -9.17 -21.98
N ALA A 710 -19.34 -9.56 -21.45
CA ALA A 710 -19.25 -10.22 -20.15
C ALA A 710 -19.62 -9.28 -18.98
N THR A 711 -20.31 -9.81 -17.97
CA THR A 711 -20.56 -9.10 -16.71
C THR A 711 -19.24 -8.73 -16.04
N SER A 712 -19.13 -7.51 -15.51
CA SER A 712 -17.92 -7.07 -14.81
C SER A 712 -17.67 -7.91 -13.54
N ASN A 713 -16.41 -8.04 -13.18
CA ASN A 713 -16.02 -8.67 -11.92
C ASN A 713 -16.52 -7.86 -10.71
N ALA A 714 -16.65 -6.53 -10.85
CA ALA A 714 -17.25 -5.66 -9.85
C ALA A 714 -18.67 -6.12 -9.46
N SER A 715 -19.52 -6.38 -10.46
CA SER A 715 -20.88 -6.86 -10.22
C SER A 715 -20.93 -8.27 -9.62
N ARG A 716 -19.91 -9.10 -9.88
CA ARG A 716 -19.78 -10.46 -9.33
C ARG A 716 -19.27 -10.51 -7.88
N ARG A 717 -18.84 -9.39 -7.31
CA ARG A 717 -18.44 -9.34 -5.90
C ARG A 717 -19.65 -9.58 -5.01
N ASN A 718 -19.49 -10.52 -4.09
CA ASN A 718 -20.45 -10.80 -3.04
C ASN A 718 -20.18 -9.79 -1.93
N SER A 719 -21.11 -8.85 -1.74
CA SER A 719 -21.07 -7.86 -0.67
C SER A 719 -22.37 -7.97 0.13
N TYR A 720 -22.27 -8.11 1.45
CA TYR A 720 -23.45 -8.22 2.32
C TYR A 720 -23.95 -6.84 2.76
N LEU A 721 -23.13 -5.80 2.60
CA LEU A 721 -23.48 -4.41 2.90
C LEU A 721 -24.79 -3.96 2.22
N GLU A 722 -24.99 -4.26 0.93
CA GLU A 722 -26.24 -3.91 0.22
C GLU A 722 -27.47 -4.47 0.95
N LYS A 723 -27.40 -5.73 1.39
CA LYS A 723 -28.49 -6.38 2.14
C LYS A 723 -28.69 -5.73 3.50
N LEU A 724 -27.61 -5.43 4.23
CA LEU A 724 -27.69 -4.74 5.51
C LEU A 724 -28.30 -3.35 5.39
N LEU A 725 -27.96 -2.59 4.34
CA LEU A 725 -28.56 -1.28 4.08
C LEU A 725 -30.05 -1.35 3.69
N SER A 726 -30.49 -2.49 3.13
CA SER A 726 -31.87 -2.67 2.64
C SER A 726 -32.83 -3.28 3.67
N VAL A 727 -32.36 -3.74 4.83
CA VAL A 727 -33.15 -4.55 5.79
C VAL A 727 -33.60 -3.76 7.03
N TYR A 728 -33.00 -2.59 7.30
CA TYR A 728 -33.46 -1.70 8.37
C TYR A 728 -34.59 -0.79 7.86
N ASP A 729 -35.79 -1.36 7.75
CA ASP A 729 -37.05 -0.63 7.76
C ASP A 729 -37.60 -0.52 9.20
#